data_AF-A0A4R7VFH6-F1
#
_entry.id   AF-A0A4R7VFH6-F1
#
_cell.length_a   1.000
_cell.length_b   1.000
_cell.length_c   1.000
_cell.angle_alpha   90.00
_cell.angle_beta   90.00
_cell.angle_gamma   90.00
#
_symmetry.space_group_name_H-M   'P 1'
#
loop_
_entity.id
_entity.type
_entity.pdbx_description
1 polymer ?
#
loop_
_entity_poly.entity_id
_entity_poly.type
_entity_poly.pdbx_seq_one_letter_code
_entity_poly.pdbx_strand_id
1 'polypeptide(L)'
;MPGPETGPFPGAVLDALGNGGDRPVFEHGDRVVTGAELLDLVDRIAAGLRAHEVGPGDGVALLLGVHPEAFAAILAAHAVGARVVGVRPGLPDAQVRHLLGLDITAVVSDRDSGGALTVGALCATAAGPTRLDGRAQDVARLIHTSGSTGVPKACAQTYGAMAAAWTARPDAWPHAIRELASRLDRYLVFGSLSSQVMFEYAVLTVVSGGTVVVADRPALPDAITRHRASASVVTVPRLAKLVAAQRRTPADLSTLRALMVSGSPLSADRHREALDVLGPVVFHGYGQTETGTIAMATPHDPPGSVGVPPTSVDVEVRDARGRPVPVGTDGELFVRTPAQAARYWDDPARSAEVFADGWVRTRDLGHLDGAGRLYLTGRTRDVVIVNANLHYAGPIERVIAEHPDVAEAYVVAAPDEDTGEAVHAFVVPAPGRTPDPAALRALVTARLGPACAPVRVTAIAEAPVAPSGKPDKRLLPSLPRREELVVSSEVSTECLVIGAGPAGLQASYLLSRAGRDHLVLEAGDVPGAFFTRFPRHRTLISINKPNTGWTDPELNLRTDWNSLLCDDPSLLFTAYTPRYFPAAEDMVRYLSDFATKHDLPIRYGTRVESVARPDDFVVRDQRGDTYRARRIIVATGVSKPYVPDIEGVEHAERYDEVSVDPADFTGQRVLIIGRGNSAFETADNLVETAAVIHVAGPGSLKFAWQTHFVGHLRAVNNNFLDTYQLKSQNALLDGRIVSIRRDGDSYLVPVSFARVAERVKEIRYDRVILATGFRFDASIFAPDCRPALTIRDRFPDQTPAWESVNVPDLFFAGTITQGRDFKKSTSGFIHGFRYGVRALHRILEHRYHDVPWPHRQLDPTPDGVADAVVERVNRTSALWQLFAFMADAVLVSRDGTIRYAEEVPVAHLHEAVGRGDFGDVDSYLAVTLEYGADHDRVDPFDISGGRMSQEDTSGLDGRYLHPVVRHFRDGELLGEHHLTENLENEWDSEDVHRTPLLAFLRTQLARTTVGTP
;
A
#
# COMPACT_ATOMS: atom_id res chain seq x y z
N MET A 1 -42.13 10.42 32.76
CA MET A 1 -43.60 10.61 32.63
C MET A 1 -43.88 11.04 31.20
N PRO A 2 -44.54 10.25 30.34
CA PRO A 2 -44.91 10.74 29.02
C PRO A 2 -46.15 11.63 29.15
N GLY A 3 -45.97 12.94 28.90
CA GLY A 3 -47.04 13.84 28.48
C GLY A 3 -47.28 13.71 26.96
N PRO A 4 -48.27 14.43 26.43
CA PRO A 4 -49.45 13.90 25.72
C PRO A 4 -49.17 13.39 24.30
N GLU A 5 -50.11 12.56 23.84
CA GLU A 5 -50.21 11.80 22.59
C GLU A 5 -49.68 12.53 21.34
N THR A 6 -48.38 12.41 21.07
CA THR A 6 -47.86 12.53 19.70
C THR A 6 -48.03 11.17 19.05
N GLY A 7 -48.79 11.08 17.96
CA GLY A 7 -48.94 9.85 17.18
C GLY A 7 -47.59 9.24 16.77
N PRO A 8 -47.54 7.94 16.43
CA PRO A 8 -46.28 7.29 16.06
C PRO A 8 -45.65 7.97 14.84
N PHE A 9 -44.32 8.01 14.80
CA PHE A 9 -43.60 8.36 13.58
C PHE A 9 -44.02 7.40 12.44
N PRO A 10 -44.23 7.85 11.18
CA PRO A 10 -43.95 9.18 10.62
C PRO A 10 -45.13 10.17 10.59
N GLY A 11 -46.19 10.01 11.41
CA GLY A 11 -47.45 10.76 11.27
C GLY A 11 -47.33 12.26 11.02
N ALA A 12 -46.59 12.99 11.87
CA ALA A 12 -46.41 14.44 11.72
C ALA A 12 -45.72 14.86 10.40
N VAL A 13 -44.91 13.97 9.80
CA VAL A 13 -44.29 14.20 8.49
C VAL A 13 -45.33 14.03 7.38
N LEU A 14 -46.20 13.01 7.49
CA LEU A 14 -47.29 12.81 6.53
C LEU A 14 -48.29 13.96 6.56
N ASP A 15 -48.63 14.45 7.76
CA ASP A 15 -49.48 15.63 7.93
C ASP A 15 -48.85 16.87 7.27
N ALA A 16 -47.53 17.06 7.43
CA ALA A 16 -46.81 18.16 6.80
C ALA A 16 -46.78 18.06 5.26
N LEU A 17 -46.70 16.84 4.70
CA LEU A 17 -46.79 16.61 3.26
C LEU A 17 -48.20 16.92 2.73
N GLY A 18 -49.24 16.41 3.42
CA GLY A 18 -50.63 16.67 3.06
C GLY A 18 -51.00 18.15 3.13
N ASN A 19 -50.63 18.82 4.23
CA ASN A 19 -50.81 20.27 4.39
C ASN A 19 -49.97 21.10 3.42
N GLY A 20 -48.86 20.54 2.92
CA GLY A 20 -48.01 21.17 1.92
C GLY A 20 -48.67 21.29 0.54
N GLY A 21 -49.61 20.38 0.20
CA GLY A 21 -50.31 20.39 -1.09
C GLY A 21 -49.34 20.46 -2.28
N ASP A 22 -49.55 21.42 -3.17
CA ASP A 22 -48.72 21.64 -4.38
C ASP A 22 -47.37 22.32 -4.10
N ARG A 23 -47.00 22.57 -2.83
CA ARG A 23 -45.70 23.15 -2.49
C ARG A 23 -44.57 22.16 -2.81
N PRO A 24 -43.47 22.62 -3.44
CA PRO A 24 -42.27 21.80 -3.63
C PRO A 24 -41.67 21.32 -2.30
N VAL A 25 -41.49 20.01 -2.16
CA VAL A 25 -40.85 19.39 -0.99
C VAL A 25 -39.58 18.64 -1.35
N PHE A 26 -39.39 18.27 -2.62
CA PHE A 26 -38.21 17.57 -3.10
C PHE A 26 -37.80 18.04 -4.50
N GLU A 27 -36.51 18.16 -4.76
CA GLU A 27 -35.93 18.45 -6.07
C GLU A 27 -34.81 17.45 -6.37
N HIS A 28 -34.88 16.81 -7.54
CA HIS A 28 -33.87 15.87 -8.00
C HIS A 28 -33.57 16.10 -9.49
N GLY A 29 -32.40 16.69 -9.78
CA GLY A 29 -32.12 17.21 -11.12
C GLY A 29 -33.10 18.31 -11.50
N ASP A 30 -33.76 18.17 -12.64
CA ASP A 30 -34.79 19.10 -13.12
C ASP A 30 -36.21 18.73 -12.64
N ARG A 31 -36.37 17.63 -11.88
CA ARG A 31 -37.66 17.17 -11.37
C ARG A 31 -37.96 17.79 -10.00
N VAL A 32 -39.09 18.48 -9.92
CA VAL A 32 -39.69 18.98 -8.68
C VAL A 32 -40.81 18.02 -8.27
N VAL A 33 -40.87 17.66 -6.98
CA VAL A 33 -41.93 16.84 -6.40
C VAL A 33 -42.64 17.63 -5.31
N THR A 34 -43.97 17.72 -5.40
CA THR A 34 -44.82 18.43 -4.44
C THR A 34 -45.13 17.60 -3.20
N GLY A 35 -45.63 18.24 -2.15
CA GLY A 35 -46.10 17.56 -0.94
C GLY A 35 -47.16 16.49 -1.24
N ALA A 36 -48.13 16.82 -2.10
CA ALA A 36 -49.17 15.92 -2.55
C ALA A 36 -48.61 14.72 -3.35
N GLU A 37 -47.69 14.96 -4.28
CA GLU A 37 -47.05 13.89 -5.06
C GLU A 37 -46.20 12.96 -4.20
N LEU A 38 -45.47 13.51 -3.23
CA LEU A 38 -44.65 12.71 -2.33
C LEU A 38 -45.50 11.90 -1.35
N LEU A 39 -46.61 12.45 -0.86
CA LEU A 39 -47.57 11.70 -0.03
C LEU A 39 -48.19 10.55 -0.82
N ASP A 40 -48.56 10.78 -2.08
CA ASP A 40 -49.09 9.74 -2.97
C ASP A 40 -48.04 8.64 -3.25
N LEU A 41 -46.76 8.98 -3.36
CA LEU A 41 -45.68 7.97 -3.41
C LEU A 41 -45.61 7.15 -2.12
N VAL A 42 -45.75 7.79 -0.94
CA VAL A 42 -45.78 7.07 0.35
C VAL A 42 -46.98 6.12 0.41
N ASP A 43 -48.17 6.58 0.01
CA ASP A 43 -49.40 5.78 -0.02
C ASP A 43 -49.27 4.54 -0.92
N ARG A 44 -48.72 4.72 -2.13
CA ARG A 44 -48.49 3.62 -3.08
C ARG A 44 -47.46 2.62 -2.55
N ILE A 45 -46.33 3.09 -2.05
CA ILE A 45 -45.28 2.22 -1.53
C ILE A 45 -45.77 1.47 -0.29
N ALA A 46 -46.52 2.12 0.60
CA ALA A 46 -47.07 1.48 1.80
C ALA A 46 -48.11 0.40 1.43
N ALA A 47 -48.95 0.65 0.42
CA ALA A 47 -49.85 -0.38 -0.12
C ALA A 47 -49.07 -1.55 -0.74
N GLY A 48 -48.01 -1.26 -1.51
CA GLY A 48 -47.15 -2.27 -2.12
C GLY A 48 -46.43 -3.14 -1.09
N LEU A 49 -45.89 -2.54 -0.02
CA LEU A 49 -45.26 -3.28 1.07
C LEU A 49 -46.26 -4.23 1.77
N ARG A 50 -47.49 -3.76 2.04
CA ARG A 50 -48.55 -4.60 2.61
C ARG A 50 -48.97 -5.74 1.68
N ALA A 51 -48.99 -5.51 0.37
CA ALA A 51 -49.28 -6.55 -0.62
C ALA A 51 -48.21 -7.65 -0.66
N HIS A 52 -46.99 -7.35 -0.22
CA HIS A 52 -45.90 -8.30 -0.01
C HIS A 52 -45.79 -8.77 1.46
N GLU A 53 -46.89 -8.66 2.21
CA GLU A 53 -47.02 -9.16 3.59
C GLU A 53 -46.07 -8.51 4.61
N VAL A 54 -45.49 -7.33 4.29
CA VAL A 54 -44.70 -6.55 5.25
C VAL A 54 -45.62 -5.81 6.22
N GLY A 55 -45.38 -5.97 7.52
CA GLY A 55 -46.15 -5.34 8.58
C GLY A 55 -45.35 -5.03 9.85
N PRO A 56 -46.05 -4.83 11.00
CA PRO A 56 -45.41 -4.42 12.24
C PRO A 56 -44.35 -5.40 12.75
N GLY A 57 -43.13 -4.90 12.96
CA GLY A 57 -42.00 -5.66 13.50
C GLY A 57 -41.08 -6.31 12.46
N ASP A 58 -41.53 -6.41 11.20
CA ASP A 58 -40.75 -6.98 10.09
C ASP A 58 -39.48 -6.18 9.80
N GLY A 59 -38.37 -6.87 9.52
CA GLY A 59 -37.12 -6.22 9.13
C GLY A 59 -37.15 -5.81 7.65
N VAL A 60 -37.00 -4.52 7.36
CA VAL A 60 -36.93 -4.02 5.98
C VAL A 60 -35.57 -3.37 5.73
N ALA A 61 -34.75 -4.04 4.92
CA ALA A 61 -33.45 -3.52 4.52
C ALA A 61 -33.59 -2.59 3.30
N LEU A 62 -33.08 -1.37 3.40
CA LEU A 62 -33.19 -0.36 2.34
C LEU A 62 -31.82 -0.11 1.71
N LEU A 63 -31.68 -0.50 0.44
CA LEU A 63 -30.51 -0.29 -0.43
C LEU A 63 -30.86 0.74 -1.49
N LEU A 64 -31.08 1.97 -1.04
CA LEU A 64 -31.64 3.05 -1.86
C LEU A 64 -30.65 4.21 -2.00
N GLY A 65 -30.75 4.90 -3.13
CA GLY A 65 -30.06 6.14 -3.43
C GLY A 65 -30.65 7.34 -2.70
N VAL A 66 -30.47 8.53 -3.26
CA VAL A 66 -31.01 9.78 -2.72
C VAL A 66 -31.93 10.37 -3.79
N HIS A 67 -33.23 10.15 -3.67
CA HIS A 67 -34.26 10.65 -4.59
C HIS A 67 -35.64 10.58 -3.91
N PRO A 68 -36.69 11.20 -4.49
CA PRO A 68 -38.01 11.30 -3.85
C PRO A 68 -38.61 9.93 -3.47
N GLU A 69 -38.52 8.93 -4.34
CA GLU A 69 -39.05 7.59 -4.10
C GLU A 69 -38.31 6.89 -2.96
N ALA A 70 -37.00 7.11 -2.81
CA ALA A 70 -36.23 6.55 -1.70
C ALA A 70 -36.66 7.14 -0.35
N PHE A 71 -36.88 8.45 -0.30
CA PHE A 71 -37.40 9.12 0.88
C PHE A 71 -38.83 8.64 1.22
N ALA A 72 -39.69 8.53 0.21
CA ALA A 72 -41.04 7.98 0.35
C ALA A 72 -41.02 6.52 0.83
N ALA A 73 -40.10 5.69 0.33
CA ALA A 73 -39.96 4.30 0.76
C ALA A 73 -39.56 4.17 2.23
N ILE A 74 -38.67 5.05 2.72
CA ILE A 74 -38.32 5.09 4.15
C ILE A 74 -39.57 5.44 4.98
N LEU A 75 -40.35 6.45 4.58
CA LEU A 75 -41.57 6.84 5.30
C LEU A 75 -42.63 5.73 5.26
N ALA A 76 -42.85 5.12 4.08
CA ALA A 76 -43.80 4.03 3.89
C ALA A 76 -43.46 2.80 4.74
N ALA A 77 -42.18 2.41 4.79
CA ALA A 77 -41.72 1.31 5.64
C ALA A 77 -41.99 1.59 7.13
N HIS A 78 -41.76 2.82 7.60
CA HIS A 78 -42.12 3.18 8.96
C HIS A 78 -43.64 3.21 9.17
N ALA A 79 -44.43 3.63 8.18
CA ALA A 79 -45.89 3.68 8.29
C ALA A 79 -46.52 2.30 8.45
N VAL A 80 -46.01 1.27 7.75
CA VAL A 80 -46.46 -0.12 7.91
C VAL A 80 -45.97 -0.79 9.20
N GLY A 81 -45.23 -0.07 10.06
CA GLY A 81 -44.76 -0.57 11.35
C GLY A 81 -43.44 -1.37 11.28
N ALA A 82 -42.74 -1.36 10.14
CA ALA A 82 -41.54 -2.15 9.94
C ALA A 82 -40.31 -1.60 10.67
N ARG A 83 -39.41 -2.51 11.04
CA ARG A 83 -38.06 -2.21 11.53
C ARG A 83 -37.14 -1.90 10.36
N VAL A 84 -36.86 -0.62 10.14
CA VAL A 84 -36.03 -0.16 9.02
C VAL A 84 -34.54 -0.35 9.30
N VAL A 85 -33.84 -0.98 8.35
CA VAL A 85 -32.38 -1.17 8.36
C VAL A 85 -31.78 -0.48 7.13
N GLY A 86 -31.21 0.71 7.33
CA GLY A 86 -30.55 1.46 6.25
C GLY A 86 -29.20 0.85 5.89
N VAL A 87 -29.04 0.37 4.65
CA VAL A 87 -27.76 -0.11 4.13
C VAL A 87 -27.10 1.04 3.36
N ARG A 88 -25.85 1.35 3.68
CA ARG A 88 -25.12 2.44 3.02
C ARG A 88 -24.48 1.97 1.72
N PRO A 89 -24.48 2.77 0.65
CA PRO A 89 -23.71 2.47 -0.56
C PRO A 89 -22.21 2.36 -0.26
N GLY A 90 -21.52 1.44 -0.94
CA GLY A 90 -20.06 1.26 -0.85
C GLY A 90 -19.55 0.40 0.31
N LEU A 91 -20.44 -0.28 1.04
CA LEU A 91 -20.02 -1.30 2.02
C LEU A 91 -19.50 -2.56 1.29
N PRO A 92 -18.42 -3.21 1.78
CA PRO A 92 -17.97 -4.50 1.24
C PRO A 92 -19.06 -5.58 1.35
N ASP A 93 -19.07 -6.55 0.42
CA ASP A 93 -20.08 -7.62 0.36
C ASP A 93 -20.23 -8.40 1.67
N ALA A 94 -19.13 -8.61 2.40
CA ALA A 94 -19.16 -9.26 3.70
C ALA A 94 -19.97 -8.47 4.74
N GLN A 95 -19.89 -7.13 4.73
CA GLN A 95 -20.65 -6.27 5.63
C GLN A 95 -22.11 -6.19 5.21
N VAL A 96 -22.40 -6.10 3.90
CA VAL A 96 -23.79 -6.13 3.41
C VAL A 96 -24.48 -7.44 3.79
N ARG A 97 -23.83 -8.59 3.58
CA ARG A 97 -24.34 -9.91 4.01
C ARG A 97 -24.59 -9.98 5.51
N HIS A 98 -23.71 -9.41 6.32
CA HIS A 98 -23.91 -9.34 7.77
C HIS A 98 -25.17 -8.54 8.14
N LEU A 99 -25.40 -7.37 7.53
CA LEU A 99 -26.60 -6.56 7.76
C LEU A 99 -27.88 -7.29 7.32
N LEU A 100 -27.83 -7.99 6.19
CA LEU A 100 -28.95 -8.77 5.68
C LEU A 100 -29.25 -10.03 6.52
N GLY A 101 -28.32 -10.45 7.38
CA GLY A 101 -28.53 -11.55 8.34
C GLY A 101 -29.31 -11.17 9.60
N LEU A 102 -29.71 -9.90 9.79
CA LEU A 102 -30.34 -9.38 11.01
C LEU A 102 -31.88 -9.52 11.04
N ASP A 103 -32.38 -10.68 10.65
CA ASP A 103 -33.83 -10.95 10.60
C ASP A 103 -34.55 -9.94 9.69
N ILE A 104 -34.22 -10.00 8.38
CA ILE A 104 -34.77 -9.15 7.33
C ILE A 104 -35.87 -9.91 6.58
N THR A 105 -37.09 -9.40 6.64
CA THR A 105 -38.28 -9.92 5.93
C THR A 105 -38.27 -9.49 4.46
N ALA A 106 -37.88 -8.25 4.17
CA ALA A 106 -37.86 -7.71 2.81
C ALA A 106 -36.64 -6.82 2.55
N VAL A 107 -36.14 -6.88 1.32
CA VAL A 107 -35.09 -5.99 0.82
C VAL A 107 -35.71 -5.07 -0.22
N VAL A 108 -35.57 -3.76 -0.05
CA VAL A 108 -36.02 -2.75 -1.03
C VAL A 108 -34.80 -2.07 -1.65
N SER A 109 -34.74 -2.05 -2.98
CA SER A 109 -33.61 -1.53 -3.75
C SER A 109 -34.03 -0.66 -4.94
N ASP A 110 -33.12 0.16 -5.44
CA ASP A 110 -33.36 0.96 -6.66
C ASP A 110 -33.34 0.11 -7.93
N ARG A 111 -32.56 -0.97 -7.93
CA ARG A 111 -32.36 -1.87 -9.08
C ARG A 111 -32.79 -3.28 -8.73
N ASP A 112 -33.31 -3.99 -9.72
CA ASP A 112 -33.58 -5.42 -9.58
C ASP A 112 -32.25 -6.17 -9.51
N SER A 113 -32.07 -6.94 -8.43
CA SER A 113 -30.89 -7.76 -8.18
C SER A 113 -31.25 -9.22 -7.92
N GLY A 114 -32.46 -9.65 -8.28
CA GLY A 114 -32.97 -11.00 -8.03
C GLY A 114 -33.32 -11.21 -6.55
N GLY A 115 -34.61 -11.17 -6.22
CA GLY A 115 -35.13 -11.44 -4.87
C GLY A 115 -35.37 -10.21 -3.97
N ALA A 116 -35.12 -8.99 -4.47
CA ALA A 116 -35.47 -7.74 -3.79
C ALA A 116 -36.69 -7.07 -4.42
N LEU A 117 -37.47 -6.33 -3.62
CA LEU A 117 -38.55 -5.47 -4.10
C LEU A 117 -37.95 -4.19 -4.66
N THR A 118 -38.20 -3.88 -5.93
CA THR A 118 -37.73 -2.61 -6.48
C THR A 118 -38.64 -1.47 -6.04
N VAL A 119 -38.05 -0.31 -5.69
CA VAL A 119 -38.82 0.88 -5.33
C VAL A 119 -39.77 1.31 -6.46
N GLY A 120 -39.34 1.15 -7.71
CA GLY A 120 -40.17 1.41 -8.89
C GLY A 120 -41.42 0.52 -8.97
N ALA A 121 -41.29 -0.78 -8.65
CA ALA A 121 -42.44 -1.68 -8.60
C ALA A 121 -43.42 -1.30 -7.48
N LEU A 122 -42.91 -0.92 -6.31
CA LEU A 122 -43.75 -0.46 -5.20
C LEU A 122 -44.52 0.81 -5.56
N CYS A 123 -43.90 1.76 -6.27
CA CYS A 123 -44.53 2.99 -6.76
C CYS A 123 -45.63 2.76 -7.81
N ALA A 124 -45.67 1.58 -8.46
CA ALA A 124 -46.69 1.23 -9.44
C ALA A 124 -47.98 0.66 -8.79
N THR A 125 -47.98 0.43 -7.49
CA THR A 125 -49.16 -0.05 -6.74
C THR A 125 -50.23 1.03 -6.70
N ALA A 126 -51.52 0.65 -6.72
CA ALA A 126 -52.62 1.59 -6.55
C ALA A 126 -52.55 2.24 -5.16
N ALA A 127 -52.66 3.57 -5.09
CA ALA A 127 -52.61 4.31 -3.85
C ALA A 127 -53.79 3.94 -2.93
N GLY A 128 -53.52 3.84 -1.63
CA GLY A 128 -54.54 3.75 -0.60
C GLY A 128 -54.10 4.58 0.60
N PRO A 129 -55.04 5.14 1.39
CA PRO A 129 -54.68 6.03 2.50
C PRO A 129 -53.75 5.32 3.49
N THR A 130 -52.59 5.93 3.76
CA THR A 130 -51.61 5.36 4.68
C THR A 130 -52.14 5.29 6.11
N ARG A 131 -52.26 4.08 6.64
CA ARG A 131 -52.44 3.81 8.07
C ARG A 131 -51.09 3.68 8.77
N LEU A 132 -51.01 4.13 10.02
CA LEU A 132 -49.84 3.96 10.89
C LEU A 132 -50.02 2.71 11.76
N ASP A 133 -49.21 1.68 11.54
CA ASP A 133 -49.36 0.37 12.19
C ASP A 133 -48.35 0.13 13.33
N GLY A 134 -47.28 0.93 13.42
CA GLY A 134 -46.25 0.81 14.47
C GLY A 134 -46.69 1.35 15.84
N ARG A 135 -46.27 0.68 16.92
CA ARG A 135 -46.52 1.13 18.31
C ARG A 135 -45.29 1.77 18.91
N ALA A 136 -45.48 2.66 19.90
CA ALA A 136 -44.40 3.47 20.47
C ALA A 136 -43.21 2.65 21.03
N GLN A 137 -43.46 1.46 21.57
CA GLN A 137 -42.44 0.57 22.11
C GLN A 137 -41.72 -0.30 21.05
N ASP A 138 -42.28 -0.38 19.84
CA ASP A 138 -41.73 -1.23 18.78
C ASP A 138 -40.44 -0.61 18.24
N VAL A 139 -39.48 -1.45 17.84
CA VAL A 139 -38.22 -0.98 17.25
C VAL A 139 -38.47 -0.52 15.83
N ALA A 140 -38.33 0.79 15.61
CA ALA A 140 -38.57 1.44 14.33
C ALA A 140 -37.35 1.37 13.41
N ARG A 141 -36.13 1.48 13.96
CA ARG A 141 -34.91 1.48 13.16
C ARG A 141 -33.72 0.84 13.86
N LEU A 142 -32.86 0.18 13.07
CA LEU A 142 -31.55 -0.29 13.48
C LEU A 142 -30.46 0.52 12.77
N ILE A 143 -29.68 1.27 13.54
CA ILE A 143 -28.60 2.11 13.00
C ILE A 143 -27.26 1.43 13.30
N HIS A 144 -26.53 1.11 12.23
CA HIS A 144 -25.23 0.46 12.34
C HIS A 144 -24.10 1.48 12.50
N THR A 145 -23.33 1.32 13.57
CA THR A 145 -22.17 2.15 13.86
C THR A 145 -20.91 1.29 13.85
N SER A 146 -19.76 1.85 13.47
CA SER A 146 -18.48 1.14 13.53
C SER A 146 -18.16 0.83 15.00
N GLY A 147 -18.16 -0.46 15.36
CA GLY A 147 -17.68 -0.91 16.65
C GLY A 147 -16.16 -0.79 16.75
N SER A 148 -15.63 -0.61 17.96
CA SER A 148 -14.17 -0.67 18.22
C SER A 148 -13.56 -2.03 17.85
N THR A 149 -14.39 -3.08 17.78
CA THR A 149 -14.01 -4.47 17.47
C THR A 149 -14.03 -4.82 15.97
N GLY A 150 -14.33 -3.86 15.07
CA GLY A 150 -14.37 -4.10 13.63
C GLY A 150 -15.69 -4.67 13.09
N VAL A 151 -16.56 -5.24 13.94
CA VAL A 151 -17.92 -5.66 13.60
C VAL A 151 -18.90 -4.51 13.88
N PRO A 152 -19.78 -4.11 12.93
CA PRO A 152 -20.75 -3.04 13.15
C PRO A 152 -21.72 -3.38 14.28
N LYS A 153 -21.93 -2.46 15.23
CA LYS A 153 -22.95 -2.61 16.29
C LYS A 153 -24.25 -1.91 15.86
N ALA A 154 -25.38 -2.58 16.09
CA ALA A 154 -26.71 -2.09 15.71
C ALA A 154 -27.40 -1.42 16.90
N CYS A 155 -27.63 -0.11 16.83
CA CYS A 155 -28.36 0.64 17.85
C CYS A 155 -29.86 0.65 17.51
N ALA A 156 -30.69 0.14 18.42
CA ALA A 156 -32.13 -0.01 18.21
C ALA A 156 -32.90 1.17 18.78
N GLN A 157 -33.59 1.92 17.92
CA GLN A 157 -34.45 3.02 18.35
C GLN A 157 -35.92 2.68 18.12
N THR A 158 -36.77 3.05 19.07
CA THR A 158 -38.21 2.79 19.01
C THR A 158 -38.99 3.89 18.32
N TYR A 159 -40.22 3.59 17.88
CA TYR A 159 -41.13 4.60 17.31
C TYR A 159 -41.41 5.75 18.28
N GLY A 160 -41.51 5.47 19.58
CA GLY A 160 -41.69 6.49 20.62
C GLY A 160 -40.49 7.41 20.73
N ALA A 161 -39.27 6.86 20.66
CA ALA A 161 -38.05 7.67 20.65
C ALA A 161 -37.91 8.51 19.35
N MET A 162 -38.32 7.96 18.21
CA MET A 162 -38.39 8.73 16.94
C MET A 162 -39.44 9.85 16.99
N ALA A 163 -40.62 9.59 17.55
CA ALA A 163 -41.68 10.59 17.70
C ALA A 163 -41.32 11.69 18.72
N ALA A 164 -40.55 11.33 19.75
CA ALA A 164 -40.04 12.28 20.73
C ALA A 164 -38.87 13.14 20.22
N ALA A 165 -38.22 12.73 19.13
CA ALA A 165 -37.16 13.49 18.50
C ALA A 165 -37.67 14.87 18.05
N TRP A 166 -36.80 15.88 18.13
CA TRP A 166 -37.16 17.27 17.90
C TRP A 166 -37.58 17.55 16.44
N THR A 167 -37.13 16.75 15.48
CA THR A 167 -37.27 17.03 14.03
C THR A 167 -38.70 17.08 13.53
N ALA A 168 -39.62 16.30 14.12
CA ALA A 168 -41.01 16.19 13.67
C ALA A 168 -42.02 16.93 14.56
N ARG A 169 -41.56 17.85 15.44
CA ARG A 169 -42.43 18.58 16.40
C ARG A 169 -42.17 20.10 16.41
N PRO A 170 -42.71 20.85 15.44
CA PRO A 170 -42.58 22.32 15.36
C PRO A 170 -42.91 23.05 16.65
N ASP A 171 -43.97 22.60 17.33
CA ASP A 171 -44.45 23.23 18.56
C ASP A 171 -43.47 23.04 19.73
N ALA A 172 -42.67 21.97 19.69
CA ALA A 172 -41.72 21.63 20.73
C ALA A 172 -40.26 21.99 20.38
N TRP A 173 -40.00 22.69 19.27
CA TRP A 173 -38.64 23.05 18.87
C TRP A 173 -37.95 23.94 19.91
N PRO A 174 -36.80 23.51 20.45
CA PRO A 174 -35.90 24.36 21.22
C PRO A 174 -35.44 25.56 20.40
N HIS A 175 -34.99 26.63 21.07
CA HIS A 175 -34.58 27.88 20.42
C HIS A 175 -33.67 27.67 19.20
N ALA A 176 -32.55 26.94 19.38
CA ALA A 176 -31.59 26.69 18.30
C ALA A 176 -32.20 25.93 17.10
N ILE A 177 -33.08 24.96 17.37
CA ILE A 177 -33.78 24.20 16.34
C ILE A 177 -34.75 25.09 15.57
N ARG A 178 -35.53 25.91 16.28
CA ARG A 178 -36.49 26.84 15.67
C ARG A 178 -35.78 27.86 14.78
N GLU A 179 -34.63 28.35 15.23
CA GLU A 179 -33.78 29.24 14.45
C GLU A 179 -33.27 28.55 13.18
N LEU A 180 -32.73 27.34 13.29
CA LEU A 180 -32.28 26.55 12.14
C LEU A 180 -33.42 26.27 11.15
N ALA A 181 -34.58 25.82 11.64
CA ALA A 181 -35.77 25.53 10.85
C ALA A 181 -36.21 26.74 10.01
N SER A 182 -36.18 27.95 10.57
CA SER A 182 -36.52 29.19 9.87
C SER A 182 -35.57 29.59 8.72
N ARG A 183 -34.44 28.86 8.58
CA ARG A 183 -33.40 29.08 7.58
C ARG A 183 -33.32 27.94 6.54
N LEU A 184 -34.12 26.89 6.70
CA LEU A 184 -34.13 25.66 5.88
C LEU A 184 -35.12 25.74 4.70
N ASP A 185 -35.06 26.82 3.91
CA ASP A 185 -35.91 26.96 2.71
C ASP A 185 -35.54 25.92 1.63
N ARG A 186 -34.23 25.73 1.39
CA ARG A 186 -33.67 24.82 0.39
C ARG A 186 -32.49 24.06 0.99
N TYR A 187 -32.73 22.83 1.42
CA TYR A 187 -31.73 21.98 2.05
C TYR A 187 -31.01 21.11 1.03
N LEU A 188 -29.73 21.39 0.77
CA LEU A 188 -28.90 20.59 -0.11
C LEU A 188 -28.39 19.35 0.62
N VAL A 189 -28.85 18.17 0.20
CA VAL A 189 -28.43 16.86 0.73
C VAL A 189 -27.10 16.45 0.12
N PHE A 190 -26.14 16.07 0.96
CA PHE A 190 -24.81 15.63 0.49
C PHE A 190 -24.49 14.15 0.76
N GLY A 191 -25.28 13.47 1.59
CA GLY A 191 -25.03 12.11 2.05
C GLY A 191 -26.22 11.18 1.84
N SER A 192 -26.02 9.89 2.10
CA SER A 192 -27.08 8.87 1.98
C SER A 192 -28.21 9.10 3.00
N LEU A 193 -29.45 8.84 2.57
CA LEU A 193 -30.63 8.84 3.45
C LEU A 193 -30.62 7.70 4.49
N SER A 194 -29.76 6.68 4.33
CA SER A 194 -29.49 5.67 5.37
C SER A 194 -28.76 6.26 6.59
N SER A 195 -28.23 7.48 6.50
CA SER A 195 -27.70 8.22 7.64
C SER A 195 -28.84 8.85 8.43
N GLN A 196 -28.91 8.55 9.73
CA GLN A 196 -29.84 9.19 10.67
C GLN A 196 -29.86 10.70 10.51
N VAL A 197 -28.69 11.34 10.45
CA VAL A 197 -28.57 12.81 10.36
C VAL A 197 -29.14 13.32 9.03
N MET A 198 -28.82 12.69 7.89
CA MET A 198 -29.34 13.18 6.61
C MET A 198 -30.86 13.09 6.54
N PHE A 199 -31.40 11.97 7.03
CA PHE A 199 -32.83 11.73 7.08
C PHE A 199 -33.54 12.71 8.03
N GLU A 200 -33.01 12.91 9.24
CA GLU A 200 -33.57 13.82 10.24
C GLU A 200 -33.63 15.28 9.75
N TYR A 201 -32.62 15.74 9.02
CA TYR A 201 -32.63 17.09 8.42
C TYR A 201 -33.53 17.20 7.19
N ALA A 202 -33.69 16.13 6.41
CA ALA A 202 -34.69 16.08 5.35
C ALA A 202 -36.12 16.17 5.92
N VAL A 203 -36.40 15.43 7.00
CA VAL A 203 -37.68 15.52 7.73
C VAL A 203 -37.90 16.94 8.28
N LEU A 204 -36.90 17.50 8.96
CA LEU A 204 -36.98 18.87 9.47
C LEU A 204 -37.29 19.88 8.37
N THR A 205 -36.64 19.76 7.21
CA THR A 205 -36.84 20.65 6.06
C THR A 205 -38.29 20.59 5.58
N VAL A 206 -38.83 19.38 5.36
CA VAL A 206 -40.21 19.17 4.90
C VAL A 206 -41.21 19.76 5.89
N VAL A 207 -41.03 19.46 7.18
CA VAL A 207 -41.88 19.92 8.28
C VAL A 207 -41.78 21.44 8.48
N SER A 208 -40.64 22.06 8.17
CA SER A 208 -40.44 23.51 8.25
C SER A 208 -41.02 24.28 7.07
N GLY A 209 -41.58 23.59 6.07
CA GLY A 209 -42.07 24.25 4.86
C GLY A 209 -41.02 24.45 3.76
N GLY A 210 -39.85 23.82 3.88
CA GLY A 210 -38.77 23.88 2.89
C GLY A 210 -38.80 22.76 1.84
N THR A 211 -37.79 22.79 0.98
CA THR A 211 -37.57 21.82 -0.11
C THR A 211 -36.23 21.11 0.06
N VAL A 212 -36.25 19.78 -0.01
CA VAL A 212 -35.04 18.95 0.00
C VAL A 212 -34.47 18.90 -1.41
N VAL A 213 -33.25 19.42 -1.59
CA VAL A 213 -32.59 19.51 -2.89
C VAL A 213 -31.49 18.47 -2.97
N VAL A 214 -31.55 17.63 -4.00
CA VAL A 214 -30.56 16.58 -4.26
C VAL A 214 -29.72 16.94 -5.47
N ALA A 215 -28.41 16.80 -5.31
CA ALA A 215 -27.44 16.93 -6.38
C ALA A 215 -26.57 15.67 -6.44
N ASP A 216 -26.17 15.27 -7.64
CA ASP A 216 -25.20 14.20 -7.81
C ASP A 216 -23.83 14.68 -7.35
N ARG A 217 -23.34 14.11 -6.23
CA ARG A 217 -22.03 14.38 -5.62
C ARG A 217 -21.73 15.89 -5.46
N PRO A 218 -22.48 16.64 -4.61
CA PRO A 218 -22.34 18.09 -4.53
C PRO A 218 -20.94 18.51 -4.06
N ALA A 219 -20.24 19.25 -4.91
CA ALA A 219 -19.00 19.94 -4.58
C ALA A 219 -19.31 21.37 -4.08
N LEU A 220 -18.82 21.72 -2.90
CA LEU A 220 -18.99 23.05 -2.31
C LEU A 220 -17.76 23.93 -2.63
N PRO A 221 -17.92 25.25 -2.88
CA PRO A 221 -19.16 26.03 -2.78
C PRO A 221 -20.11 25.91 -3.99
N ASP A 222 -19.66 25.41 -5.14
CA ASP A 222 -20.39 25.47 -6.41
C ASP A 222 -21.84 24.95 -6.36
N ALA A 223 -22.08 23.86 -5.63
CA ALA A 223 -23.42 23.30 -5.50
C ALA A 223 -24.37 24.20 -4.70
N ILE A 224 -23.87 24.98 -3.73
CA ILE A 224 -24.70 25.98 -3.03
C ILE A 224 -25.16 27.04 -4.03
N THR A 225 -24.25 27.57 -4.84
CA THR A 225 -24.56 28.60 -5.83
C THR A 225 -25.49 28.05 -6.92
N ARG A 226 -25.16 26.89 -7.50
CA ARG A 226 -25.93 26.26 -8.58
C ARG A 226 -27.37 25.94 -8.17
N HIS A 227 -27.54 25.37 -6.97
CA HIS A 227 -28.86 24.95 -6.49
C HIS A 227 -29.54 26.01 -5.62
N ARG A 228 -28.91 27.18 -5.46
CA ARG A 228 -29.36 28.27 -4.58
C ARG A 228 -29.72 27.76 -3.19
N ALA A 229 -28.86 26.88 -2.66
CA ALA A 229 -29.11 26.21 -1.39
C ALA A 229 -29.14 27.25 -0.26
N SER A 230 -30.14 27.17 0.61
CA SER A 230 -30.20 27.99 1.82
C SER A 230 -29.57 27.31 3.01
N ALA A 231 -29.48 25.98 2.97
CA ALA A 231 -28.86 25.24 4.04
C ALA A 231 -28.23 23.94 3.58
N SER A 232 -27.25 23.46 4.35
CA SER A 232 -26.70 22.11 4.21
C SER A 232 -26.15 21.62 5.54
N VAL A 233 -25.89 20.33 5.64
CA VAL A 233 -25.14 19.71 6.72
C VAL A 233 -23.74 19.43 6.20
N VAL A 234 -22.70 19.59 7.02
CA VAL A 234 -21.33 19.23 6.66
C VAL A 234 -20.60 18.65 7.87
N THR A 235 -19.54 17.90 7.60
CA THR A 235 -18.57 17.51 8.63
C THR A 235 -17.53 18.60 8.81
N VAL A 236 -16.79 18.59 9.92
CA VAL A 236 -15.72 19.58 10.18
C VAL A 236 -14.66 19.62 9.06
N PRO A 237 -14.19 18.49 8.49
CA PRO A 237 -13.26 18.55 7.34
C PRO A 237 -13.87 19.20 6.10
N ARG A 238 -15.17 18.98 5.83
CA ARG A 238 -15.86 19.63 4.70
C ARG A 238 -16.06 21.13 4.94
N LEU A 239 -16.33 21.54 6.18
CA LEU A 239 -16.34 22.95 6.56
C LEU A 239 -14.99 23.60 6.27
N ALA A 240 -13.89 22.98 6.68
CA ALA A 240 -12.54 23.51 6.42
C ALA A 240 -12.27 23.64 4.91
N LYS A 241 -12.64 22.64 4.09
CA LYS A 241 -12.52 22.71 2.63
C LYS A 241 -13.37 23.84 2.03
N LEU A 242 -14.59 24.06 2.51
CA LEU A 242 -15.45 25.16 2.07
C LEU A 242 -14.85 26.53 2.43
N VAL A 243 -14.39 26.72 3.67
CA VAL A 243 -13.74 27.96 4.12
C VAL A 243 -12.50 28.26 3.28
N ALA A 244 -11.63 27.26 3.07
CA ALA A 244 -10.43 27.41 2.25
C ALA A 244 -10.76 27.73 0.78
N ALA A 245 -11.76 27.06 0.20
CA ALA A 245 -12.22 27.33 -1.16
C ALA A 245 -12.76 28.77 -1.29
N GLN A 246 -13.59 29.19 -0.34
CA GLN A 246 -14.15 30.55 -0.32
C GLN A 246 -13.07 31.62 -0.18
N ARG A 247 -12.00 31.37 0.59
CA ARG A 247 -10.84 32.29 0.69
C ARG A 247 -10.06 32.37 -0.62
N ARG A 248 -9.83 31.24 -1.30
CA ARG A 248 -9.00 31.16 -2.51
C ARG A 248 -9.73 31.68 -3.75
N THR A 249 -11.01 31.33 -3.89
CA THR A 249 -11.85 31.69 -5.02
C THR A 249 -13.25 31.98 -4.49
N PRO A 250 -13.54 33.22 -4.08
CA PRO A 250 -14.83 33.58 -3.49
C PRO A 250 -15.99 33.27 -4.43
N ALA A 251 -16.92 32.44 -3.97
CA ALA A 251 -18.19 32.19 -4.64
C ALA A 251 -19.32 33.04 -4.02
N ASP A 252 -20.39 33.27 -4.77
CA ASP A 252 -21.61 33.87 -4.23
C ASP A 252 -22.35 32.85 -3.36
N LEU A 253 -22.21 33.03 -2.04
CA LEU A 253 -22.88 32.25 -1.01
C LEU A 253 -24.05 33.01 -0.37
N SER A 254 -24.56 34.08 -1.00
CA SER A 254 -25.63 34.92 -0.45
C SER A 254 -26.93 34.18 -0.15
N THR A 255 -27.17 33.03 -0.80
CA THR A 255 -28.35 32.19 -0.52
C THR A 255 -28.17 31.37 0.75
N LEU A 256 -26.94 31.06 1.17
CA LEU A 256 -26.66 30.22 2.34
C LEU A 256 -27.02 30.97 3.62
N ARG A 257 -27.97 30.42 4.39
CA ARG A 257 -28.47 30.96 5.65
C ARG A 257 -28.10 30.07 6.85
N ALA A 258 -27.94 28.77 6.65
CA ALA A 258 -27.57 27.82 7.70
C ALA A 258 -26.66 26.69 7.22
N LEU A 259 -25.54 26.49 7.89
CA LEU A 259 -24.61 25.40 7.66
C LEU A 259 -24.45 24.61 8.97
N MET A 260 -25.08 23.45 9.05
CA MET A 260 -24.98 22.59 10.22
C MET A 260 -23.67 21.81 10.19
N VAL A 261 -22.86 21.95 11.23
CA VAL A 261 -21.61 21.23 11.41
C VAL A 261 -21.80 20.20 12.52
N SER A 262 -21.54 18.93 12.22
CA SER A 262 -21.63 17.86 13.22
C SER A 262 -20.76 16.65 12.85
N GLY A 263 -20.67 15.69 13.76
CA GLY A 263 -20.01 14.41 13.55
C GLY A 263 -18.56 14.32 14.02
N SER A 264 -17.90 15.45 14.33
CA SER A 264 -16.55 15.53 14.89
C SER A 264 -16.39 16.84 15.69
N PRO A 265 -15.46 16.92 16.66
CA PRO A 265 -15.21 18.16 17.40
C PRO A 265 -14.78 19.31 16.47
N LEU A 266 -15.33 20.51 16.72
CA LEU A 266 -14.95 21.76 16.05
C LEU A 266 -14.25 22.67 17.07
N SER A 267 -12.99 23.04 16.81
CA SER A 267 -12.25 23.94 17.70
C SER A 267 -12.80 25.37 17.65
N ALA A 268 -12.56 26.14 18.72
CA ALA A 268 -13.02 27.52 18.81
C ALA A 268 -12.43 28.41 17.71
N ASP A 269 -11.15 28.24 17.35
CA ASP A 269 -10.49 29.00 16.29
C ASP A 269 -11.09 28.71 14.92
N ARG A 270 -11.34 27.44 14.58
CA ARG A 270 -11.99 27.06 13.31
C ARG A 270 -13.42 27.53 13.23
N HIS A 271 -14.14 27.47 14.36
CA HIS A 271 -15.49 28.01 14.40
C HIS A 271 -15.48 29.52 14.16
N ARG A 272 -14.56 30.26 14.80
CA ARG A 272 -14.35 31.70 14.51
C ARG A 272 -14.02 31.94 13.05
N GLU A 273 -13.05 31.21 12.50
CA GLU A 273 -12.66 31.36 11.09
C GLU A 273 -13.83 31.14 10.14
N ALA A 274 -14.64 30.10 10.40
CA ALA A 274 -15.81 29.82 9.58
C ALA A 274 -16.86 30.94 9.66
N LEU A 275 -17.09 31.51 10.86
CA LEU A 275 -17.97 32.67 11.03
C LEU A 275 -17.41 33.91 10.31
N ASP A 276 -16.09 34.13 10.34
CA ASP A 276 -15.44 35.25 9.67
C ASP A 276 -15.53 35.15 8.13
N VAL A 277 -15.42 33.94 7.58
CA VAL A 277 -15.38 33.71 6.13
C VAL A 277 -16.78 33.50 5.52
N LEU A 278 -17.66 32.81 6.24
CA LEU A 278 -19.00 32.43 5.73
C LEU A 278 -20.12 33.28 6.34
N GLY A 279 -19.84 34.08 7.36
CA GLY A 279 -20.83 34.86 8.11
C GLY A 279 -21.57 34.05 9.17
N PRO A 280 -22.62 34.62 9.79
CA PRO A 280 -23.38 34.01 10.90
C PRO A 280 -24.36 32.94 10.41
N VAL A 281 -23.82 31.93 9.72
CA VAL A 281 -24.57 30.80 9.15
C VAL A 281 -24.19 29.48 9.80
N VAL A 282 -23.10 29.41 10.58
CA VAL A 282 -22.58 28.15 11.14
C VAL A 282 -23.36 27.75 12.40
N PHE A 283 -23.99 26.58 12.37
CA PHE A 283 -24.57 25.91 13.54
C PHE A 283 -23.69 24.73 13.93
N HIS A 284 -23.55 24.43 15.21
CA HIS A 284 -22.71 23.31 15.67
C HIS A 284 -23.51 22.36 16.56
N GLY A 285 -23.76 21.15 16.05
CA GLY A 285 -24.61 20.15 16.72
C GLY A 285 -23.81 19.01 17.33
N TYR A 286 -24.14 18.65 18.58
CA TYR A 286 -23.63 17.47 19.27
C TYR A 286 -24.72 16.44 19.50
N GLY A 287 -24.40 15.17 19.24
CA GLY A 287 -25.28 14.03 19.44
C GLY A 287 -24.58 12.72 19.15
N GLN A 288 -25.22 11.62 19.55
CA GLN A 288 -24.76 10.26 19.28
C GLN A 288 -25.94 9.42 18.76
N THR A 289 -25.66 8.28 18.13
CA THR A 289 -26.72 7.38 17.66
C THR A 289 -27.59 6.89 18.82
N GLU A 290 -26.97 6.70 19.99
CA GLU A 290 -27.58 6.23 21.21
C GLU A 290 -28.51 7.26 21.88
N THR A 291 -28.30 8.55 21.65
CA THR A 291 -29.02 9.66 22.32
C THR A 291 -29.87 10.51 21.38
N GLY A 292 -29.56 10.53 20.09
CA GLY A 292 -29.99 11.59 19.19
C GLY A 292 -29.20 12.88 19.42
N THR A 293 -29.79 14.03 19.06
CA THR A 293 -29.18 15.34 19.33
C THR A 293 -29.25 15.68 20.81
N ILE A 294 -28.10 16.04 21.38
CA ILE A 294 -27.94 16.42 22.79
C ILE A 294 -28.00 17.94 22.94
N ALA A 295 -27.23 18.66 22.12
CA ALA A 295 -27.15 20.12 22.15
C ALA A 295 -26.87 20.68 20.75
N MET A 296 -27.25 21.93 20.52
CA MET A 296 -26.97 22.66 19.28
C MET A 296 -26.64 24.12 19.60
N ALA A 297 -25.48 24.58 19.13
CA ALA A 297 -25.08 25.98 19.14
C ALA A 297 -25.61 26.69 17.88
N THR A 298 -26.07 27.92 18.06
CA THR A 298 -26.41 28.83 16.96
C THR A 298 -25.17 29.64 16.55
N PRO A 299 -25.22 30.38 15.42
CA PRO A 299 -24.13 31.27 15.02
C PRO A 299 -23.82 32.40 16.03
N HIS A 300 -24.67 32.58 17.04
CA HIS A 300 -24.53 33.60 18.07
C HIS A 300 -23.95 33.06 19.39
N ASP A 301 -23.82 31.74 19.53
CA ASP A 301 -23.19 31.11 20.68
C ASP A 301 -21.66 31.26 20.64
N PRO A 302 -20.98 31.23 21.80
CA PRO A 302 -19.52 31.30 21.85
C PRO A 302 -18.85 30.18 21.04
N PRO A 303 -17.86 30.51 20.18
CA PRO A 303 -17.05 29.52 19.46
C PRO A 303 -16.46 28.45 20.40
N GLY A 304 -16.53 27.18 19.98
CA GLY A 304 -16.12 26.02 20.78
C GLY A 304 -17.23 25.38 21.64
N SER A 305 -18.34 26.08 21.87
CA SER A 305 -19.56 25.50 22.47
C SER A 305 -20.31 24.62 21.47
N VAL A 306 -21.03 23.61 21.98
CA VAL A 306 -22.08 22.87 21.23
C VAL A 306 -23.49 23.29 21.63
N GLY A 307 -23.60 24.41 22.34
CA GLY A 307 -24.86 25.03 22.74
C GLY A 307 -25.38 24.54 24.09
N VAL A 308 -26.60 24.96 24.41
CA VAL A 308 -27.29 24.56 25.65
C VAL A 308 -28.16 23.33 25.37
N PRO A 309 -28.05 22.24 26.15
CA PRO A 309 -28.97 21.11 26.05
C PRO A 309 -30.42 21.58 26.24
N PRO A 310 -31.37 21.14 25.40
CA PRO A 310 -32.79 21.47 25.58
C PRO A 310 -33.32 21.01 26.94
N THR A 311 -34.40 21.62 27.42
CA THR A 311 -35.05 21.25 28.70
C THR A 311 -35.54 19.80 28.75
N SER A 312 -35.67 19.13 27.61
CA SER A 312 -36.01 17.71 27.50
C SER A 312 -34.80 16.77 27.56
N VAL A 313 -33.58 17.31 27.60
CA VAL A 313 -32.32 16.57 27.60
C VAL A 313 -31.58 16.88 28.89
N ASP A 314 -31.53 15.90 29.79
CA ASP A 314 -30.71 16.00 30.99
C ASP A 314 -29.27 15.62 30.66
N VAL A 315 -28.31 16.46 31.06
CA VAL A 315 -26.88 16.18 30.93
C VAL A 315 -26.24 16.28 32.31
N GLU A 316 -25.55 15.22 32.72
CA GLU A 316 -24.79 15.16 33.98
C GLU A 316 -23.32 14.85 33.68
N VAL A 317 -22.41 15.64 34.24
CA VAL A 317 -20.97 15.44 34.10
C VAL A 317 -20.47 14.68 35.32
N ARG A 318 -19.82 13.53 35.14
CA ARG A 318 -19.37 12.66 36.24
C ARG A 318 -17.85 12.46 36.27
N ASP A 319 -17.29 12.31 37.47
CA ASP A 319 -15.90 11.92 37.69
C ASP A 319 -15.66 10.43 37.40
N ALA A 320 -14.40 9.98 37.47
CA ALA A 320 -14.02 8.58 37.27
C ALA A 320 -14.64 7.59 38.28
N ARG A 321 -15.24 8.08 39.38
CA ARG A 321 -15.96 7.28 40.38
C ARG A 321 -17.47 7.31 40.16
N GLY A 322 -17.94 7.92 39.07
CA GLY A 322 -19.36 8.03 38.73
C GLY A 322 -20.13 9.07 39.53
N ARG A 323 -19.45 10.05 40.15
CA ARG A 323 -20.11 11.11 40.95
C ARG A 323 -20.23 12.40 40.15
N PRO A 324 -21.34 13.14 40.24
CA PRO A 324 -21.49 14.44 39.58
C PRO A 324 -20.37 15.42 39.98
N VAL A 325 -19.84 16.17 39.02
CA VAL A 325 -18.81 17.20 39.26
C VAL A 325 -19.41 18.62 39.23
N PRO A 326 -18.75 19.61 39.86
CA PRO A 326 -19.19 21.00 39.78
C PRO A 326 -19.15 21.56 38.34
N VAL A 327 -19.98 22.56 38.07
CA VAL A 327 -19.98 23.34 36.83
C VAL A 327 -18.57 23.84 36.49
N GLY A 328 -18.18 23.75 35.22
CA GLY A 328 -16.86 24.10 34.72
C GLY A 328 -15.78 23.02 34.91
N THR A 329 -16.10 21.89 35.55
CA THR A 329 -15.16 20.77 35.74
C THR A 329 -15.34 19.73 34.64
N ASP A 330 -14.25 19.32 34.00
CA ASP A 330 -14.25 18.25 33.00
C ASP A 330 -14.59 16.90 33.65
N GLY A 331 -15.46 16.13 32.98
CA GLY A 331 -15.78 14.75 33.34
C GLY A 331 -16.52 14.03 32.21
N GLU A 332 -16.93 12.78 32.46
CA GLU A 332 -17.69 11.98 31.48
C GLU A 332 -19.15 12.43 31.42
N LEU A 333 -19.68 12.61 30.22
CA LEU A 333 -21.05 13.04 29.98
C LEU A 333 -22.02 11.84 30.05
N PHE A 334 -23.03 11.95 30.90
CA PHE A 334 -24.17 11.05 30.98
C PHE A 334 -25.40 11.83 30.51
N VAL A 335 -26.18 11.24 29.61
CA VAL A 335 -27.32 11.91 28.99
C VAL A 335 -28.60 11.10 29.18
N ARG A 336 -29.69 11.77 29.53
CA ARG A 336 -31.03 11.18 29.50
C ARG A 336 -31.93 12.02 28.62
N THR A 337 -32.56 11.39 27.64
CA THR A 337 -33.35 12.08 26.62
C THR A 337 -34.47 11.17 26.13
N PRO A 338 -35.68 11.72 25.87
CA PRO A 338 -36.79 10.90 25.37
C PRO A 338 -36.52 10.34 23.96
N ALA A 339 -35.52 10.86 23.24
CA ALA A 339 -35.12 10.37 21.92
C ALA A 339 -34.05 9.25 21.97
N GLN A 340 -33.61 8.82 23.16
CA GLN A 340 -32.55 7.82 23.27
C GLN A 340 -32.96 6.46 22.69
N ALA A 341 -31.98 5.74 22.17
CA ALA A 341 -32.15 4.36 21.75
C ALA A 341 -32.50 3.46 22.95
N ALA A 342 -33.18 2.36 22.67
CA ALA A 342 -33.62 1.44 23.70
C ALA A 342 -32.52 0.47 24.15
N ARG A 343 -31.66 0.05 23.20
CA ARG A 343 -30.59 -0.95 23.41
C ARG A 343 -29.67 -1.05 22.19
N TYR A 344 -28.59 -1.82 22.31
CA TYR A 344 -27.99 -2.44 21.15
C TYR A 344 -28.72 -3.75 20.81
N TRP A 345 -28.98 -3.97 19.53
CA TRP A 345 -29.64 -5.18 19.03
C TRP A 345 -28.70 -6.37 19.21
N ASP A 346 -29.23 -7.43 19.81
CA ASP A 346 -28.52 -8.70 20.08
C ASP A 346 -27.19 -8.55 20.86
N ASP A 347 -27.06 -7.51 21.71
CA ASP A 347 -25.87 -7.24 22.52
C ASP A 347 -26.28 -6.76 23.94
N PRO A 348 -26.76 -7.67 24.81
CA PRO A 348 -27.26 -7.31 26.14
C PRO A 348 -26.16 -6.80 27.07
N ALA A 349 -24.93 -7.32 26.95
CA ALA A 349 -23.81 -6.92 27.79
C ALA A 349 -23.43 -5.45 27.54
N ARG A 350 -23.25 -5.06 26.27
CA ARG A 350 -22.98 -3.66 25.93
C ARG A 350 -24.18 -2.76 26.20
N SER A 351 -25.39 -3.28 26.03
CA SER A 351 -26.60 -2.52 26.35
C SER A 351 -26.64 -2.15 27.83
N ALA A 352 -26.34 -3.08 28.74
CA ALA A 352 -26.27 -2.82 30.17
C ALA A 352 -25.15 -1.83 30.55
N GLU A 353 -24.06 -1.80 29.78
CA GLU A 353 -22.95 -0.88 30.02
C GLU A 353 -23.26 0.56 29.58
N VAL A 354 -23.99 0.73 28.47
CA VAL A 354 -24.26 2.05 27.86
C VAL A 354 -25.58 2.63 28.33
N PHE A 355 -26.62 1.81 28.47
CA PHE A 355 -27.97 2.22 28.88
C PHE A 355 -28.22 1.73 30.32
N ALA A 356 -27.79 2.51 31.30
CA ALA A 356 -27.84 2.15 32.72
C ALA A 356 -28.59 3.21 33.53
N ASP A 357 -29.51 2.78 34.41
CA ASP A 357 -30.27 3.66 35.31
C ASP A 357 -31.02 4.80 34.62
N GLY A 358 -31.48 4.56 33.38
CA GLY A 358 -32.15 5.55 32.54
C GLY A 358 -31.22 6.58 31.90
N TRP A 359 -29.91 6.48 32.13
CA TRP A 359 -28.88 7.31 31.50
C TRP A 359 -28.20 6.57 30.35
N VAL A 360 -27.81 7.32 29.33
CA VAL A 360 -26.87 6.90 28.30
C VAL A 360 -25.48 7.39 28.68
N ARG A 361 -24.57 6.45 28.92
CA ARG A 361 -23.16 6.72 29.13
C ARG A 361 -22.51 7.03 27.78
N THR A 362 -22.24 8.31 27.51
CA THR A 362 -21.79 8.75 26.17
C THR A 362 -20.35 8.38 25.85
N ARG A 363 -19.52 8.17 26.88
CA ARG A 363 -18.06 8.05 26.79
C ARG A 363 -17.36 9.28 26.20
N ASP A 364 -18.06 10.41 26.13
CA ASP A 364 -17.50 11.70 25.76
C ASP A 364 -17.16 12.49 27.03
N LEU A 365 -16.06 13.23 26.98
CA LEU A 365 -15.62 14.12 28.05
C LEU A 365 -16.08 15.54 27.73
N GLY A 366 -16.46 16.28 28.75
CA GLY A 366 -16.84 17.68 28.63
C GLY A 366 -17.20 18.33 29.95
N HIS A 367 -17.63 19.59 29.88
CA HIS A 367 -18.18 20.31 31.01
C HIS A 367 -19.31 21.25 30.55
N LEU A 368 -20.17 21.62 31.51
CA LEU A 368 -21.12 22.71 31.36
C LEU A 368 -20.49 23.99 31.95
N ASP A 369 -20.67 25.12 31.29
CA ASP A 369 -20.27 26.42 31.84
C ASP A 369 -21.37 27.03 32.75
N GLY A 370 -21.08 28.21 33.33
CA GLY A 370 -22.03 28.91 34.20
C GLY A 370 -23.35 29.33 33.55
N ALA A 371 -23.44 29.30 32.22
CA ALA A 371 -24.67 29.56 31.45
C ALA A 371 -25.35 28.26 30.96
N GLY A 372 -24.84 27.08 31.34
CA GLY A 372 -25.35 25.79 30.92
C GLY A 372 -24.95 25.40 29.50
N ARG A 373 -23.98 26.08 28.89
CA ARG A 373 -23.45 25.70 27.56
C ARG A 373 -22.50 24.52 27.71
N LEU A 374 -22.63 23.56 26.81
CA LEU A 374 -21.83 22.34 26.80
C LEU A 374 -20.57 22.53 25.94
N TYR A 375 -19.43 22.13 26.51
CA TYR A 375 -18.13 22.09 25.85
C TYR A 375 -17.62 20.65 25.84
N LEU A 376 -17.26 20.15 24.66
CA LEU A 376 -16.69 18.82 24.50
C LEU A 376 -15.17 18.89 24.62
N THR A 377 -14.59 17.99 25.41
CA THR A 377 -13.16 17.99 25.70
C THR A 377 -12.40 16.74 25.27
N GLY A 378 -13.10 15.64 24.97
CA GLY A 378 -12.47 14.42 24.45
C GLY A 378 -13.40 13.20 24.49
N ARG A 379 -12.81 12.00 24.47
CA ARG A 379 -13.53 10.73 24.69
C ARG A 379 -12.76 9.87 25.69
N THR A 380 -13.48 9.16 26.56
CA THR A 380 -12.86 8.30 27.59
C THR A 380 -12.12 7.09 27.03
N ARG A 381 -12.41 6.71 25.77
CA ARG A 381 -11.80 5.57 25.07
C ARG A 381 -10.55 5.92 24.25
N ASP A 382 -10.30 7.20 24.02
CA ASP A 382 -9.13 7.69 23.27
C ASP A 382 -8.08 8.09 24.32
N VAL A 383 -7.51 7.08 24.99
CA VAL A 383 -6.55 7.25 26.08
C VAL A 383 -5.18 6.74 25.65
N VAL A 384 -4.14 7.43 26.09
CA VAL A 384 -2.73 7.05 26.00
C VAL A 384 -2.24 6.79 27.42
N ILE A 385 -1.73 5.59 27.67
CA ILE A 385 -1.29 5.12 28.98
C ILE A 385 0.22 5.27 29.08
N VAL A 386 0.68 6.42 29.58
CA VAL A 386 2.12 6.71 29.75
C VAL A 386 2.49 6.40 31.20
N ASN A 387 3.38 5.44 31.46
CA ASN A 387 3.81 5.05 32.80
C ASN A 387 2.63 4.72 33.75
N ALA A 388 1.65 3.96 33.26
CA ALA A 388 0.40 3.61 33.97
C ALA A 388 -0.51 4.79 34.34
N ASN A 389 -0.23 6.01 33.83
CA ASN A 389 -1.10 7.17 33.97
C ASN A 389 -1.93 7.37 32.69
N LEU A 390 -3.22 7.63 32.87
CA LEU A 390 -4.18 7.80 31.76
C LEU A 390 -4.14 9.25 31.26
N HIS A 391 -3.68 9.45 30.02
CA HIS A 391 -3.71 10.74 29.33
C HIS A 391 -4.73 10.70 28.19
N TYR A 392 -5.70 11.60 28.20
CA TYR A 392 -6.70 11.64 27.14
C TYR A 392 -6.16 12.35 25.90
N ALA A 393 -6.39 11.77 24.72
CA ALA A 393 -5.96 12.32 23.43
C ALA A 393 -6.57 13.70 23.14
N GLY A 394 -7.85 13.90 23.49
CA GLY A 394 -8.61 15.12 23.16
C GLY A 394 -8.00 16.43 23.69
N PRO A 395 -7.62 16.53 24.99
CA PRO A 395 -6.88 17.67 25.52
C PRO A 395 -5.58 17.97 24.74
N ILE A 396 -4.83 16.94 24.37
CA ILE A 396 -3.56 17.07 23.64
C ILE A 396 -3.81 17.58 22.22
N GLU A 397 -4.78 16.98 21.51
CA GLU A 397 -5.20 17.41 20.16
C GLU A 397 -5.55 18.89 20.13
N ARG A 398 -6.28 19.37 21.15
CA ARG A 398 -6.70 20.78 21.21
C ARG A 398 -5.54 21.73 21.38
N VAL A 399 -4.63 21.42 22.30
CA VAL A 399 -3.44 22.26 22.52
C VAL A 399 -2.58 22.32 21.26
N ILE A 400 -2.45 21.22 20.52
CA ILE A 400 -1.73 21.21 19.24
C ILE A 400 -2.50 22.04 18.19
N ALA A 401 -3.82 21.92 18.12
CA ALA A 401 -4.66 22.65 17.17
C ALA A 401 -4.80 24.16 17.45
N GLU A 402 -4.39 24.65 18.62
CA GLU A 402 -4.26 26.08 18.93
C GLU A 402 -3.03 26.72 18.25
N HIS A 403 -2.08 25.91 17.76
CA HIS A 403 -0.90 26.43 17.09
C HIS A 403 -1.26 26.99 15.69
N PRO A 404 -0.87 28.23 15.33
CA PRO A 404 -1.27 28.86 14.06
C PRO A 404 -0.90 28.10 12.78
N ASP A 405 0.14 27.27 12.84
CA ASP A 405 0.59 26.47 11.69
C ASP A 405 -0.17 25.15 11.53
N VAL A 406 -1.03 24.77 12.48
CA VAL A 406 -1.77 23.50 12.47
C VAL A 406 -3.22 23.75 12.09
N ALA A 407 -3.68 23.12 11.01
CA ALA A 407 -5.09 23.03 10.69
C ALA A 407 -5.79 21.99 11.58
N GLU A 408 -5.31 20.75 11.64
CA GLU A 408 -5.93 19.65 12.41
C GLU A 408 -4.91 18.93 13.25
N ALA A 409 -5.34 18.35 14.37
CA ALA A 409 -4.52 17.48 15.19
C ALA A 409 -5.32 16.27 15.61
N TYR A 410 -4.67 15.10 15.54
CA TYR A 410 -5.19 13.82 15.95
C TYR A 410 -4.12 13.10 16.77
N VAL A 411 -4.48 12.50 17.90
CA VAL A 411 -3.56 11.82 18.79
C VAL A 411 -4.01 10.38 18.94
N VAL A 412 -3.03 9.48 18.87
CA VAL A 412 -3.17 8.06 19.14
C VAL A 412 -2.10 7.63 20.14
N ALA A 413 -2.38 6.54 20.85
CA ALA A 413 -1.36 5.83 21.60
C ALA A 413 -0.44 5.11 20.61
N ALA A 414 0.87 5.30 20.76
CA ALA A 414 1.88 4.51 20.08
C ALA A 414 2.63 3.66 21.11
N PRO A 415 2.97 2.39 20.82
CA PRO A 415 3.83 1.60 21.70
C PRO A 415 5.16 2.32 21.94
N ASP A 416 5.62 2.31 23.19
CA ASP A 416 6.87 2.93 23.62
C ASP A 416 7.55 2.01 24.64
N GLU A 417 8.82 1.64 24.38
CA GLU A 417 9.51 0.63 25.18
C GLU A 417 9.77 1.06 26.63
N ASP A 418 9.91 2.37 26.86
CA ASP A 418 10.23 2.93 28.18
C ASP A 418 8.97 3.25 29.01
N THR A 419 7.88 3.65 28.36
CA THR A 419 6.67 4.17 29.03
C THR A 419 5.40 3.33 28.82
N GLY A 420 5.50 2.26 28.02
CA GLY A 420 4.39 1.39 27.62
C GLY A 420 3.65 1.94 26.39
N GLU A 421 3.04 3.12 26.54
CA GLU A 421 2.51 3.89 25.43
C GLU A 421 3.03 5.33 25.51
N ALA A 422 3.21 5.95 24.35
CA ALA A 422 3.53 7.36 24.22
C ALA A 422 2.57 8.08 23.27
N VAL A 423 2.53 9.41 23.41
CA VAL A 423 1.66 10.28 22.62
C VAL A 423 2.24 10.43 21.21
N HIS A 424 1.50 9.94 20.20
CA HIS A 424 1.81 10.22 18.80
C HIS A 424 0.73 11.13 18.21
N ALA A 425 1.14 12.34 17.83
CA ALA A 425 0.30 13.31 17.16
C ALA A 425 0.41 13.22 15.63
N PHE A 426 -0.71 13.36 14.94
CA PHE A 426 -0.84 13.51 13.50
C PHE A 426 -1.45 14.88 13.24
N VAL A 427 -0.79 15.72 12.44
CA VAL A 427 -1.20 17.11 12.20
C VAL A 427 -1.47 17.37 10.72
N VAL A 428 -2.57 18.04 10.42
CA VAL A 428 -2.79 18.63 9.09
C VAL A 428 -2.24 20.05 9.14
N PRO A 429 -1.29 20.44 8.27
CA PRO A 429 -0.79 21.82 8.21
C PRO A 429 -1.86 22.83 7.82
N ALA A 430 -1.78 24.05 8.38
CA ALA A 430 -2.54 25.19 7.87
C ALA A 430 -2.09 25.55 6.45
N PRO A 431 -2.98 26.08 5.58
CA PRO A 431 -2.62 26.38 4.19
C PRO A 431 -1.38 27.29 4.07
N GLY A 432 -0.36 26.82 3.35
CA GLY A 432 0.90 27.55 3.16
C GLY A 432 1.78 27.67 4.41
N ARG A 433 1.47 26.89 5.46
CA ARG A 433 2.24 26.81 6.71
C ARG A 433 2.77 25.40 6.91
N THR A 434 3.80 25.30 7.73
CA THR A 434 4.48 24.05 8.05
C THR A 434 4.69 24.01 9.56
N PRO A 435 3.92 23.19 10.32
CA PRO A 435 4.05 23.13 11.77
C PRO A 435 5.44 22.66 12.20
N ASP A 436 6.08 23.37 13.13
CA ASP A 436 7.31 22.91 13.78
C ASP A 436 6.97 21.93 14.93
N PRO A 437 7.34 20.64 14.84
CA PRO A 437 7.11 19.67 15.91
C PRO A 437 7.71 20.06 17.26
N ALA A 438 8.85 20.76 17.27
CA ALA A 438 9.50 21.18 18.50
C ALA A 438 8.66 22.26 19.21
N ALA A 439 8.14 23.22 18.45
CA ALA A 439 7.18 24.20 18.95
C ALA A 439 5.89 23.55 19.46
N LEU A 440 5.33 22.58 18.74
CA LEU A 440 4.14 21.84 19.17
C LEU A 440 4.38 21.04 20.46
N ARG A 441 5.52 20.34 20.55
CA ARG A 441 5.92 19.60 21.75
C ARG A 441 6.12 20.53 22.94
N ALA A 442 6.78 21.67 22.74
CA ALA A 442 6.98 22.68 23.77
C ALA A 442 5.65 23.27 24.25
N LEU A 443 4.73 23.56 23.33
CA LEU A 443 3.39 24.05 23.63
C LEU A 443 2.59 23.06 24.50
N VAL A 444 2.59 21.77 24.11
CA VAL A 444 1.91 20.73 24.90
C VAL A 444 2.56 20.55 26.26
N THR A 445 3.90 20.53 26.32
CA THR A 445 4.65 20.42 27.59
C THR A 445 4.29 21.57 28.54
N ALA A 446 4.22 22.80 28.03
CA ALA A 446 3.91 23.98 28.84
C ALA A 446 2.47 23.99 29.38
N ARG A 447 1.51 23.40 28.66
CA ARG A 447 0.07 23.43 29.01
C ARG A 447 -0.40 22.20 29.79
N LEU A 448 0.07 21.02 29.42
CA LEU A 448 -0.43 19.73 29.90
C LEU A 448 0.66 18.89 30.61
N GLY A 449 1.90 19.38 30.65
CA GLY A 449 3.04 18.69 31.24
C GLY A 449 3.77 17.76 30.26
N PRO A 450 4.98 17.31 30.63
CA PRO A 450 5.87 16.55 29.74
C PRO A 450 5.34 15.17 29.35
N ALA A 451 4.55 14.51 30.21
CA ALA A 451 3.97 13.20 29.92
C ALA A 451 2.88 13.24 28.83
N CYS A 452 2.26 14.42 28.62
CA CYS A 452 1.29 14.65 27.54
C CYS A 452 1.96 15.06 26.22
N ALA A 453 3.26 15.38 26.25
CA ALA A 453 3.95 15.93 25.10
C ALA A 453 4.14 14.84 24.03
N PRO A 454 3.80 15.13 22.75
CA PRO A 454 3.97 14.16 21.69
C PRO A 454 5.46 13.78 21.57
N VAL A 455 5.75 12.48 21.67
CA VAL A 455 7.09 11.94 21.35
C VAL A 455 7.29 11.90 19.84
N ARG A 456 6.19 11.89 19.08
CA ARG A 456 6.18 11.90 17.62
C ARG A 456 5.07 12.81 17.11
N VAL A 457 5.37 13.61 16.09
CA VAL A 457 4.40 14.41 15.33
C VAL A 457 4.55 14.06 13.85
N THR A 458 3.46 13.67 13.19
CA THR A 458 3.44 13.28 11.78
C THR A 458 2.54 14.22 11.00
N ALA A 459 3.04 14.84 9.93
CA ALA A 459 2.17 15.63 9.07
C ALA A 459 1.30 14.68 8.23
N ILE A 460 0.06 15.08 7.97
CA ILE A 460 -0.85 14.37 7.07
C ILE A 460 -1.58 15.38 6.20
N ALA A 461 -1.83 15.02 4.94
CA ALA A 461 -2.59 15.88 4.04
C ALA A 461 -4.07 15.99 4.46
N GLU A 462 -4.65 14.88 4.91
CA GLU A 462 -5.98 14.80 5.53
C GLU A 462 -6.08 13.54 6.39
N ALA A 463 -6.96 13.55 7.39
CA ALA A 463 -7.25 12.34 8.16
C ALA A 463 -8.06 11.34 7.33
N PRO A 464 -7.79 10.03 7.47
CA PRO A 464 -8.59 9.00 6.80
C PRO A 464 -10.00 9.08 7.36
N VAL A 465 -11.01 8.99 6.51
CA VAL A 465 -12.41 9.08 6.92
C VAL A 465 -13.06 7.70 6.87
N ALA A 466 -13.75 7.32 7.95
CA ALA A 466 -14.61 6.15 7.96
C ALA A 466 -15.77 6.34 6.95
N PRO A 467 -16.48 5.27 6.52
CA PRO A 467 -17.67 5.38 5.66
C PRO A 467 -18.78 6.28 6.21
N SER A 468 -18.72 6.68 7.50
CA SER A 468 -19.60 7.67 8.12
C SER A 468 -19.18 9.13 7.86
N GLY A 469 -18.07 9.38 7.17
CA GLY A 469 -17.50 10.71 6.94
C GLY A 469 -16.75 11.31 8.14
N LYS A 470 -16.46 10.52 9.18
CA LYS A 470 -15.72 10.94 10.39
C LYS A 470 -14.26 10.50 10.31
N PRO A 471 -13.29 11.23 10.88
CA PRO A 471 -11.91 10.76 11.00
C PRO A 471 -11.82 9.39 11.67
N ASP A 472 -11.13 8.42 11.06
CA ASP A 472 -10.85 7.09 11.62
C ASP A 472 -9.42 7.05 12.16
N LYS A 473 -9.25 7.41 13.44
CA LYS A 473 -7.94 7.48 14.09
C LYS A 473 -7.17 6.16 14.06
N ARG A 474 -7.85 5.02 13.94
CA ARG A 474 -7.21 3.69 13.87
C ARG A 474 -6.42 3.48 12.59
N LEU A 475 -6.79 4.20 11.53
CA LEU A 475 -6.11 4.14 10.24
C LEU A 475 -4.96 5.17 10.15
N LEU A 476 -4.82 6.08 11.11
CA LEU A 476 -3.73 7.06 11.13
C LEU A 476 -2.35 6.39 11.17
N PRO A 477 -2.09 5.36 12.01
CA PRO A 477 -0.81 4.64 11.99
C PRO A 477 -0.53 3.93 10.66
N SER A 478 -1.58 3.57 9.91
CA SER A 478 -1.48 2.89 8.61
C SER A 478 -1.41 3.83 7.41
N LEU A 479 -1.61 5.13 7.59
CA LEU A 479 -1.52 6.07 6.48
C LEU A 479 -0.08 6.10 5.94
N PRO A 480 0.11 6.09 4.61
CA PRO A 480 1.41 6.34 4.02
C PRO A 480 1.88 7.71 4.50
N ARG A 481 3.04 7.74 5.15
CA ARG A 481 3.59 8.94 5.79
C ARG A 481 3.86 9.99 4.71
N ARG A 482 2.94 10.95 4.53
CA ARG A 482 3.21 12.17 3.76
C ARG A 482 3.90 13.14 4.70
N GLU A 483 5.22 13.14 4.65
CA GLU A 483 6.08 13.99 5.47
C GLU A 483 6.02 13.63 6.97
N GLU A 484 6.98 12.82 7.38
CA GLU A 484 7.63 13.10 8.66
C GLU A 484 8.09 14.57 8.54
N LEU A 485 7.42 15.50 9.24
CA LEU A 485 7.94 16.84 9.47
C LEU A 485 9.12 16.67 10.41
N VAL A 486 10.19 16.11 9.89
CA VAL A 486 11.50 16.20 10.49
C VAL A 486 12.02 17.53 9.95
N VAL A 487 12.64 18.30 10.83
CA VAL A 487 13.69 19.29 10.51
C VAL A 487 14.33 18.91 9.17
N SER A 488 14.67 19.83 8.26
CA SER A 488 15.61 19.48 7.18
C SER A 488 16.85 18.90 7.84
N SER A 489 16.87 17.58 7.93
CA SER A 489 17.79 16.87 8.81
C SER A 489 18.90 16.56 7.87
N GLU A 490 19.99 17.27 8.06
CA GLU A 490 21.24 16.82 7.49
C GLU A 490 21.56 15.51 8.20
N VAL A 491 21.26 14.41 7.52
CA VAL A 491 21.53 13.06 8.04
C VAL A 491 22.88 12.69 7.50
N SER A 492 23.87 12.60 8.38
CA SER A 492 25.16 12.04 8.03
C SER A 492 25.17 10.57 8.42
N THR A 493 25.63 9.73 7.51
CA THR A 493 25.89 8.31 7.76
C THR A 493 27.19 7.90 7.09
N GLU A 494 27.81 6.81 7.54
CA GLU A 494 28.99 6.28 6.87
C GLU A 494 28.66 5.75 5.47
N CYS A 495 27.59 4.97 5.34
CA CYS A 495 27.18 4.34 4.09
C CYS A 495 25.69 4.56 3.78
N LEU A 496 25.39 5.11 2.60
CA LEU A 496 24.01 5.25 2.13
C LEU A 496 23.68 4.19 1.09
N VAL A 497 22.60 3.43 1.29
CA VAL A 497 22.10 2.46 0.31
C VAL A 497 20.90 3.07 -0.41
N ILE A 498 20.94 3.14 -1.75
CA ILE A 498 19.84 3.66 -2.55
C ILE A 498 19.04 2.49 -3.13
N GLY A 499 17.81 2.32 -2.65
CA GLY A 499 16.86 1.25 -3.02
C GLY A 499 16.79 0.13 -1.99
N ALA A 500 15.58 -0.16 -1.50
CA ALA A 500 15.24 -1.26 -0.58
C ALA A 500 14.65 -2.48 -1.31
N GLY A 501 15.15 -2.77 -2.52
CA GLY A 501 14.93 -4.07 -3.16
C GLY A 501 15.73 -5.19 -2.49
N PRO A 502 15.65 -6.44 -2.98
CA PRO A 502 16.34 -7.59 -2.37
C PRO A 502 17.83 -7.35 -2.10
N ALA A 503 18.54 -6.71 -3.03
CA ALA A 503 19.97 -6.42 -2.87
C ALA A 503 20.25 -5.35 -1.80
N GLY A 504 19.41 -4.32 -1.71
CA GLY A 504 19.54 -3.27 -0.71
C GLY A 504 19.23 -3.78 0.69
N LEU A 505 18.20 -4.63 0.84
CA LEU A 505 17.91 -5.30 2.10
C LEU A 505 19.03 -6.27 2.51
N GLN A 506 19.58 -7.04 1.57
CA GLN A 506 20.71 -7.92 1.85
C GLN A 506 21.94 -7.13 2.33
N ALA A 507 22.25 -6.00 1.68
CA ALA A 507 23.36 -5.13 2.06
C ALA A 507 23.13 -4.51 3.44
N SER A 508 21.94 -3.97 3.69
CA SER A 508 21.56 -3.39 4.97
C SER A 508 21.60 -4.41 6.11
N TYR A 509 21.09 -5.63 5.89
CA TYR A 509 21.18 -6.72 6.87
C TYR A 509 22.63 -7.03 7.27
N LEU A 510 23.53 -7.13 6.30
CA LEU A 510 24.95 -7.41 6.57
C LEU A 510 25.63 -6.25 7.31
N LEU A 511 25.37 -5.00 6.88
CA LEU A 511 25.88 -3.78 7.53
C LEU A 511 25.36 -3.65 8.98
N SER A 512 24.06 -3.86 9.21
CA SER A 512 23.45 -3.88 10.55
C SER A 512 24.12 -4.93 11.44
N ARG A 513 24.31 -6.14 10.91
CA ARG A 513 24.93 -7.25 11.65
C ARG A 513 26.39 -6.94 12.02
N ALA A 514 27.11 -6.23 11.17
CA ALA A 514 28.47 -5.76 11.44
C ALA A 514 28.52 -4.47 12.30
N GLY A 515 27.36 -3.92 12.70
CA GLY A 515 27.29 -2.69 13.49
C GLY A 515 27.72 -1.44 12.73
N ARG A 516 27.58 -1.43 11.40
CA ARG A 516 27.98 -0.31 10.54
C ARG A 516 26.89 0.74 10.46
N ASP A 517 27.27 2.01 10.60
CA ASP A 517 26.37 3.13 10.41
C ASP A 517 25.94 3.21 8.94
N HIS A 518 24.65 3.01 8.69
CA HIS A 518 24.11 3.09 7.36
C HIS A 518 22.63 3.47 7.37
N LEU A 519 22.16 3.93 6.22
CA LEU A 519 20.76 4.22 5.97
C LEU A 519 20.35 3.77 4.58
N VAL A 520 19.15 3.20 4.45
CA VAL A 520 18.56 2.84 3.16
C VAL A 520 17.49 3.87 2.77
N LEU A 521 17.57 4.40 1.54
CA LEU A 521 16.54 5.27 0.97
C LEU A 521 15.71 4.49 -0.05
N GLU A 522 14.40 4.40 0.16
CA GLU A 522 13.46 3.72 -0.75
C GLU A 522 12.41 4.69 -1.28
N ALA A 523 12.26 4.75 -2.59
CA ALA A 523 11.31 5.64 -3.24
C ALA A 523 9.85 5.22 -3.00
N GLY A 524 9.59 3.92 -2.92
CA GLY A 524 8.28 3.34 -2.58
C GLY A 524 7.95 3.40 -1.09
N ASP A 525 6.70 3.10 -0.76
CA ASP A 525 6.17 3.04 0.60
C ASP A 525 6.41 1.69 1.30
N VAL A 526 6.91 0.70 0.57
CA VAL A 526 7.24 -0.66 1.04
C VAL A 526 8.58 -1.12 0.44
N PRO A 527 9.30 -2.07 1.09
CA PRO A 527 10.49 -2.63 0.49
C PRO A 527 10.12 -3.49 -0.72
N GLY A 528 11.04 -3.58 -1.68
CA GLY A 528 10.78 -4.30 -2.92
C GLY A 528 9.62 -3.72 -3.74
N ALA A 529 9.36 -2.40 -3.64
CA ALA A 529 8.26 -1.72 -4.33
C ALA A 529 8.18 -2.03 -5.83
N PHE A 530 9.30 -2.34 -6.48
CA PHE A 530 9.34 -2.87 -7.86
C PHE A 530 8.36 -4.04 -8.08
N PHE A 531 8.27 -4.98 -7.12
CA PHE A 531 7.42 -6.16 -7.20
C PHE A 531 5.92 -5.87 -7.01
N THR A 532 5.54 -4.65 -6.62
CA THR A 532 4.13 -4.22 -6.64
C THR A 532 3.61 -3.99 -8.05
N ARG A 533 4.50 -3.72 -9.01
CA ARG A 533 4.15 -3.44 -10.41
C ARG A 533 4.67 -4.48 -11.39
N PHE A 534 5.84 -5.06 -11.11
CA PHE A 534 6.53 -5.97 -12.02
C PHE A 534 6.75 -7.35 -11.39
N PRO A 535 6.76 -8.43 -12.18
CA PRO A 535 6.31 -8.50 -13.57
C PRO A 535 4.84 -8.08 -13.71
N ARG A 536 4.47 -7.52 -14.88
CA ARG A 536 3.14 -6.91 -15.07
C ARG A 536 2.01 -7.93 -14.93
N HIS A 537 2.28 -9.18 -15.30
CA HIS A 537 1.34 -10.31 -15.17
C HIS A 537 1.53 -11.12 -13.87
N ARG A 538 2.18 -10.51 -12.87
CA ARG A 538 2.23 -10.94 -11.46
C ARG A 538 2.85 -12.31 -11.16
N THR A 539 3.40 -13.02 -12.14
CA THR A 539 4.09 -14.32 -11.95
C THR A 539 5.60 -14.16 -12.08
N LEU A 540 6.36 -14.51 -11.04
CA LEU A 540 7.81 -14.44 -11.06
C LEU A 540 8.42 -15.49 -12.00
N ILE A 541 9.53 -15.11 -12.64
CA ILE A 541 10.32 -16.03 -13.46
C ILE A 541 11.35 -16.84 -12.65
N SER A 542 11.58 -16.51 -11.38
CA SER A 542 12.45 -17.24 -10.46
C SER A 542 11.74 -18.47 -9.90
N ILE A 543 12.49 -19.54 -9.65
CA ILE A 543 11.92 -20.79 -9.12
C ILE A 543 11.90 -20.80 -7.60
N ASN A 544 11.01 -21.60 -7.04
CA ASN A 544 10.90 -21.84 -5.61
C ASN A 544 10.57 -23.32 -5.36
N LYS A 545 11.59 -24.10 -5.01
CA LYS A 545 11.45 -25.55 -4.78
C LYS A 545 11.63 -25.89 -3.30
N PRO A 546 10.56 -25.92 -2.49
CA PRO A 546 10.67 -26.25 -1.07
C PRO A 546 10.95 -27.74 -0.81
N ASN A 547 10.52 -28.63 -1.72
CA ASN A 547 10.65 -30.09 -1.56
C ASN A 547 11.86 -30.60 -2.36
N THR A 548 13.05 -30.54 -1.75
CA THR A 548 14.32 -30.96 -2.37
C THR A 548 14.73 -32.38 -2.00
N GLY A 549 14.34 -32.86 -0.82
CA GLY A 549 14.87 -34.08 -0.20
C GLY A 549 16.16 -33.85 0.60
N TRP A 550 16.73 -32.64 0.59
CA TRP A 550 17.94 -32.29 1.33
C TRP A 550 17.61 -31.68 2.69
N THR A 551 18.34 -32.13 3.72
CA THR A 551 18.29 -31.53 5.07
C THR A 551 19.29 -30.39 5.23
N ASP A 552 20.29 -30.30 4.34
CA ASP A 552 21.31 -29.27 4.36
C ASP A 552 20.76 -27.91 3.91
N PRO A 553 20.77 -26.88 4.78
CA PRO A 553 20.27 -25.54 4.44
C PRO A 553 21.01 -24.91 3.26
N GLU A 554 22.30 -25.19 3.07
CA GLU A 554 23.08 -24.59 1.99
C GLU A 554 22.78 -25.24 0.64
N LEU A 555 22.60 -26.55 0.60
CA LEU A 555 22.15 -27.25 -0.61
C LEU A 555 20.76 -26.78 -1.03
N ASN A 556 19.85 -26.58 -0.07
CA ASN A 556 18.51 -26.06 -0.34
C ASN A 556 18.55 -24.70 -1.06
N LEU A 557 19.55 -23.86 -0.79
CA LEU A 557 19.76 -22.59 -1.48
C LEU A 557 20.16 -22.73 -2.96
N ARG A 558 20.53 -23.93 -3.46
CA ARG A 558 20.71 -24.17 -4.91
C ARG A 558 19.38 -24.09 -5.69
N THR A 559 18.26 -24.42 -5.03
CA THR A 559 16.93 -24.43 -5.66
C THR A 559 15.95 -23.41 -5.10
N ASP A 560 16.34 -22.71 -4.03
CA ASP A 560 15.68 -21.50 -3.55
C ASP A 560 16.29 -20.27 -4.21
N TRP A 561 15.56 -19.71 -5.17
CA TRP A 561 16.04 -18.58 -5.95
C TRP A 561 15.66 -17.20 -5.42
N ASN A 562 14.94 -17.14 -4.30
CA ASN A 562 14.26 -15.93 -3.84
C ASN A 562 14.69 -15.50 -2.44
N SER A 563 15.15 -16.43 -1.59
CA SER A 563 15.62 -16.07 -0.25
C SER A 563 16.89 -15.23 -0.28
N LEU A 564 16.89 -14.21 0.57
CA LEU A 564 18.07 -13.52 1.06
C LEU A 564 18.82 -14.40 2.07
N LEU A 565 20.13 -14.18 2.17
CA LEU A 565 21.00 -14.83 3.14
C LEU A 565 20.74 -14.23 4.53
N CYS A 566 20.28 -15.07 5.45
CA CYS A 566 20.19 -14.76 6.88
C CYS A 566 20.32 -16.04 7.71
N ASP A 567 20.61 -15.87 9.01
CA ASP A 567 20.77 -16.99 9.94
C ASP A 567 19.42 -17.52 10.47
N ASP A 568 18.30 -16.85 10.13
CA ASP A 568 16.98 -17.23 10.61
C ASP A 568 16.27 -18.16 9.61
N PRO A 569 16.12 -19.46 9.91
CA PRO A 569 15.51 -20.42 8.99
C PRO A 569 14.01 -20.18 8.79
N SER A 570 13.35 -19.39 9.62
CA SER A 570 11.94 -19.02 9.41
C SER A 570 11.75 -17.92 8.37
N LEU A 571 12.83 -17.22 7.99
CA LEU A 571 12.84 -16.16 6.97
C LEU A 571 13.36 -16.65 5.62
N LEU A 572 12.97 -17.86 5.23
CA LEU A 572 13.16 -18.38 3.89
C LEU A 572 11.90 -18.13 3.05
N PHE A 573 12.07 -17.65 1.82
CA PHE A 573 11.00 -17.44 0.85
C PHE A 573 10.19 -18.72 0.59
N THR A 574 10.84 -19.89 0.67
CA THR A 574 10.20 -21.21 0.58
C THR A 574 9.08 -21.44 1.61
N ALA A 575 9.08 -20.71 2.73
CA ALA A 575 8.01 -20.77 3.73
C ALA A 575 6.74 -19.99 3.32
N TYR A 576 6.82 -19.10 2.33
CA TYR A 576 5.71 -18.20 1.96
C TYR A 576 4.76 -18.81 0.94
N THR A 577 5.25 -19.73 0.11
CA THR A 577 4.49 -20.33 -0.97
C THR A 577 5.07 -21.68 -1.40
N PRO A 578 4.23 -22.69 -1.69
CA PRO A 578 4.69 -23.96 -2.26
C PRO A 578 4.82 -23.92 -3.78
N ARG A 579 4.47 -22.80 -4.43
CA ARG A 579 4.46 -22.65 -5.88
C ARG A 579 5.88 -22.66 -6.44
N TYR A 580 6.10 -23.39 -7.52
CA TYR A 580 7.39 -23.42 -8.22
C TYR A 580 7.70 -22.09 -8.92
N PHE A 581 6.72 -21.45 -9.54
CA PHE A 581 6.78 -20.05 -10.00
C PHE A 581 5.85 -19.22 -9.12
N PRO A 582 6.41 -18.45 -8.17
CA PRO A 582 5.62 -17.69 -7.19
C PRO A 582 4.86 -16.50 -7.79
N ALA A 583 3.88 -16.02 -7.01
CA ALA A 583 3.24 -14.73 -7.26
C ALA A 583 4.16 -13.58 -6.82
N ALA A 584 4.07 -12.43 -7.46
CA ALA A 584 4.89 -11.25 -7.14
C ALA A 584 4.55 -10.66 -5.76
N GLU A 585 3.31 -10.83 -5.29
CA GLU A 585 2.85 -10.43 -3.95
C GLU A 585 3.59 -11.17 -2.84
N ASP A 586 3.94 -12.44 -3.06
CA ASP A 586 4.71 -13.23 -2.09
C ASP A 586 6.08 -12.60 -1.83
N MET A 587 6.70 -12.00 -2.85
CA MET A 587 7.97 -11.29 -2.73
C MET A 587 7.85 -10.00 -1.92
N VAL A 588 6.78 -9.21 -2.14
CA VAL A 588 6.55 -7.99 -1.36
C VAL A 588 6.36 -8.32 0.13
N ARG A 589 5.56 -9.35 0.43
CA ARG A 589 5.35 -9.83 1.79
C ARG A 589 6.66 -10.32 2.43
N TYR A 590 7.40 -11.20 1.73
CA TYR A 590 8.68 -11.71 2.20
C TYR A 590 9.68 -10.60 2.55
N LEU A 591 9.87 -9.63 1.65
CA LEU A 591 10.82 -8.55 1.86
C LEU A 591 10.38 -7.60 2.99
N SER A 592 9.07 -7.42 3.18
CA SER A 592 8.52 -6.63 4.30
C SER A 592 8.77 -7.30 5.64
N ASP A 593 8.54 -8.61 5.73
CA ASP A 593 8.80 -9.40 6.93
C ASP A 593 10.30 -9.46 7.23
N PHE A 594 11.15 -9.63 6.21
CA PHE A 594 12.60 -9.59 6.35
C PHE A 594 13.09 -8.25 6.91
N ALA A 595 12.63 -7.13 6.34
CA ALA A 595 13.01 -5.79 6.79
C ALA A 595 12.54 -5.51 8.22
N THR A 596 11.31 -5.90 8.56
CA THR A 596 10.71 -5.67 9.87
C THR A 596 11.39 -6.50 10.95
N LYS A 597 11.61 -7.79 10.69
CA LYS A 597 12.16 -8.73 11.66
C LYS A 597 13.63 -8.44 12.00
N HIS A 598 14.36 -7.82 11.08
CA HIS A 598 15.75 -7.40 11.29
C HIS A 598 15.90 -5.91 11.66
N ASP A 599 14.79 -5.18 11.84
CA ASP A 599 14.78 -3.75 12.18
C ASP A 599 15.72 -2.91 11.30
N LEU A 600 15.62 -3.10 9.98
CA LEU A 600 16.56 -2.46 9.05
C LEU A 600 16.29 -0.94 8.96
N PRO A 601 17.35 -0.09 8.98
CA PRO A 601 17.21 1.37 8.95
C PRO A 601 16.82 1.85 7.55
N ILE A 602 15.52 1.85 7.26
CA ILE A 602 14.98 2.21 5.93
C ILE A 602 14.07 3.43 6.04
N ARG A 603 14.31 4.42 5.18
CA ARG A 603 13.40 5.55 4.93
C ARG A 603 12.60 5.30 3.65
N TYR A 604 11.34 4.93 3.83
CA TYR A 604 10.36 4.78 2.76
C TYR A 604 9.86 6.14 2.24
N GLY A 605 9.25 6.13 1.05
CA GLY A 605 8.71 7.33 0.41
C GLY A 605 9.77 8.40 0.18
N THR A 606 11.02 8.00 -0.06
CA THR A 606 12.21 8.85 -0.17
C THR A 606 12.89 8.60 -1.52
N ARG A 607 12.43 9.34 -2.53
CA ARG A 607 12.95 9.29 -3.89
C ARG A 607 14.15 10.22 -4.01
N VAL A 608 15.32 9.65 -4.25
CA VAL A 608 16.53 10.42 -4.57
C VAL A 608 16.34 11.17 -5.90
N GLU A 609 16.55 12.49 -5.89
CA GLU A 609 16.47 13.35 -7.07
C GLU A 609 17.84 13.83 -7.55
N SER A 610 18.79 14.00 -6.62
CA SER A 610 20.16 14.35 -6.98
C SER A 610 21.20 13.73 -6.07
N VAL A 611 22.36 13.41 -6.65
CA VAL A 611 23.58 12.97 -5.98
C VAL A 611 24.71 13.86 -6.51
N ALA A 612 25.42 14.53 -5.61
CA ALA A 612 26.61 15.33 -5.89
C ALA A 612 27.75 14.88 -4.97
N ARG A 613 29.00 15.21 -5.30
CA ARG A 613 30.15 14.89 -4.44
C ARG A 613 31.18 16.02 -4.41
N PRO A 614 30.94 17.09 -3.62
CA PRO A 614 31.96 18.11 -3.41
C PRO A 614 33.15 17.57 -2.60
N ASP A 615 32.86 16.87 -1.49
CA ASP A 615 33.85 16.18 -0.64
C ASP A 615 33.35 14.74 -0.42
N ASP A 616 32.41 14.58 0.53
CA ASP A 616 31.56 13.39 0.68
C ASP A 616 30.35 13.48 -0.25
N PHE A 617 29.65 12.37 -0.46
CA PHE A 617 28.42 12.38 -1.24
C PHE A 617 27.34 13.19 -0.52
N VAL A 618 26.64 14.02 -1.29
CA VAL A 618 25.47 14.78 -0.87
C VAL A 618 24.30 14.32 -1.74
N VAL A 619 23.35 13.65 -1.11
CA VAL A 619 22.15 13.12 -1.74
C VAL A 619 20.97 13.98 -1.33
N ARG A 620 20.12 14.35 -2.29
CA ARG A 620 18.87 15.07 -2.02
C ARG A 620 17.67 14.28 -2.49
N ASP A 621 16.65 14.22 -1.65
CA ASP A 621 15.37 13.61 -1.99
C ASP A 621 14.39 14.62 -2.61
N GLN A 622 13.20 14.14 -2.97
CA GLN A 622 12.13 14.93 -3.58
C GLN A 622 11.50 16.00 -2.68
N ARG A 623 11.79 15.96 -1.37
CA ARG A 623 11.34 16.96 -0.39
C ARG A 623 12.41 18.01 -0.13
N GLY A 624 13.61 17.83 -0.68
CA GLY A 624 14.76 18.69 -0.45
C GLY A 624 15.58 18.30 0.79
N ASP A 625 15.28 17.17 1.43
CA ASP A 625 16.08 16.64 2.53
C ASP A 625 17.48 16.28 2.03
N THR A 626 18.49 16.51 2.86
CA THR A 626 19.89 16.31 2.50
C THR A 626 20.52 15.20 3.33
N TYR A 627 21.11 14.23 2.65
CA TYR A 627 21.81 13.10 3.25
C TYR A 627 23.29 13.17 2.85
N ARG A 628 24.17 13.09 3.82
CA ARG A 628 25.62 12.99 3.59
C ARG A 628 26.10 11.59 3.86
N ALA A 629 26.93 11.09 2.95
CA ALA A 629 27.58 9.80 3.15
C ALA A 629 28.97 9.77 2.54
N ARG A 630 29.88 9.06 3.21
CA ARG A 630 31.23 8.82 2.68
C ARG A 630 31.20 7.85 1.51
N ARG A 631 30.25 6.91 1.54
CA ARG A 631 30.07 5.84 0.55
C ARG A 631 28.60 5.72 0.16
N ILE A 632 28.37 5.35 -1.10
CA ILE A 632 27.03 5.01 -1.60
C ILE A 632 27.06 3.60 -2.17
N ILE A 633 26.06 2.78 -1.81
CA ILE A 633 25.74 1.53 -2.50
C ILE A 633 24.43 1.74 -3.26
N VAL A 634 24.49 1.72 -4.59
CA VAL A 634 23.29 1.81 -5.43
C VAL A 634 22.73 0.39 -5.63
N ALA A 635 21.52 0.17 -5.15
CA ALA A 635 20.82 -1.12 -5.17
C ALA A 635 19.44 -1.05 -5.86
N THR A 636 19.22 -0.02 -6.69
CA THR A 636 17.94 0.24 -7.38
C THR A 636 17.63 -0.73 -8.52
N GLY A 637 18.62 -1.48 -8.98
CA GLY A 637 18.53 -2.26 -10.21
C GLY A 637 18.40 -1.39 -11.47
N VAL A 638 17.99 -2.00 -12.58
CA VAL A 638 17.67 -1.31 -13.84
C VAL A 638 16.25 -0.75 -13.78
N SER A 639 16.11 0.52 -13.41
CA SER A 639 14.82 1.15 -13.10
C SER A 639 14.20 1.95 -14.25
N LYS A 640 14.96 2.31 -15.28
CA LYS A 640 14.50 3.16 -16.39
C LYS A 640 14.20 2.31 -17.63
N PRO A 641 13.01 2.43 -18.26
CA PRO A 641 12.72 1.72 -19.50
C PRO A 641 13.77 1.98 -20.58
N TYR A 642 14.19 0.93 -21.28
CA TYR A 642 15.05 1.04 -22.44
C TYR A 642 14.18 1.42 -23.65
N VAL A 643 14.56 2.48 -24.36
CA VAL A 643 13.88 2.93 -25.58
C VAL A 643 14.87 2.74 -26.74
N PRO A 644 14.59 1.85 -27.70
CA PRO A 644 15.46 1.63 -28.84
C PRO A 644 15.37 2.78 -29.84
N ASP A 645 16.42 2.94 -30.63
CA ASP A 645 16.47 3.89 -31.75
C ASP A 645 15.65 3.37 -32.94
N ILE A 646 14.36 3.71 -32.92
CA ILE A 646 13.37 3.42 -33.97
C ILE A 646 12.63 4.72 -34.24
N GLU A 647 12.53 5.12 -35.51
CA GLU A 647 11.76 6.32 -35.89
C GLU A 647 10.28 6.17 -35.49
N GLY A 648 9.74 7.14 -34.76
CA GLY A 648 8.35 7.13 -34.28
C GLY A 648 8.08 6.21 -33.08
N VAL A 649 9.12 5.76 -32.37
CA VAL A 649 9.00 4.89 -31.19
C VAL A 649 8.16 5.49 -30.07
N GLU A 650 8.09 6.81 -29.98
CA GLU A 650 7.25 7.56 -29.04
C GLU A 650 5.74 7.33 -29.23
N HIS A 651 5.34 6.78 -30.39
CA HIS A 651 3.95 6.38 -30.63
C HIS A 651 3.59 5.02 -30.03
N ALA A 652 4.59 4.18 -29.69
CA ALA A 652 4.35 2.87 -29.10
C ALA A 652 4.02 2.99 -27.60
N GLU A 653 3.13 2.12 -27.13
CA GLU A 653 2.79 1.99 -25.73
C GLU A 653 3.92 1.31 -24.96
N ARG A 654 4.28 1.82 -23.79
CA ARG A 654 5.38 1.24 -23.02
C ARG A 654 4.88 0.06 -22.18
N TYR A 655 5.68 -1.00 -22.07
CA TYR A 655 5.36 -2.18 -21.24
C TYR A 655 5.01 -1.83 -19.79
N ASP A 656 5.62 -0.78 -19.23
CA ASP A 656 5.31 -0.36 -17.88
C ASP A 656 3.91 0.27 -17.74
N GLU A 657 3.35 0.86 -18.81
CA GLU A 657 2.09 1.63 -18.79
C GLU A 657 0.92 0.92 -19.45
N VAL A 658 1.19 0.01 -20.39
CA VAL A 658 0.17 -0.70 -21.15
C VAL A 658 -0.78 -1.47 -20.23
N SER A 659 -2.05 -1.56 -20.66
CA SER A 659 -3.08 -2.33 -19.96
C SER A 659 -2.64 -3.80 -19.85
N VAL A 660 -2.96 -4.38 -18.69
CA VAL A 660 -2.76 -5.81 -18.42
C VAL A 660 -4.06 -6.61 -18.59
N ASP A 661 -5.20 -5.93 -18.77
CA ASP A 661 -6.49 -6.56 -19.01
C ASP A 661 -6.54 -7.06 -20.47
N PRO A 662 -6.61 -8.39 -20.71
CA PRO A 662 -6.70 -8.91 -22.07
C PRO A 662 -7.96 -8.45 -22.81
N ALA A 663 -9.04 -8.07 -22.11
CA ALA A 663 -10.27 -7.58 -22.74
C ALA A 663 -10.03 -6.32 -23.59
N ASP A 664 -9.07 -5.47 -23.22
CA ASP A 664 -8.72 -4.24 -23.94
C ASP A 664 -8.09 -4.49 -25.32
N PHE A 665 -7.72 -5.75 -25.60
CA PHE A 665 -7.08 -6.19 -26.84
C PHE A 665 -7.98 -7.10 -27.68
N THR A 666 -9.24 -7.28 -27.27
CA THR A 666 -10.18 -8.20 -27.93
C THR A 666 -10.33 -7.88 -29.42
N GLY A 667 -10.03 -8.86 -30.27
CA GLY A 667 -10.16 -8.75 -31.72
C GLY A 667 -9.11 -7.85 -32.41
N GLN A 668 -8.12 -7.34 -31.66
CA GLN A 668 -7.10 -6.43 -32.17
C GLN A 668 -5.86 -7.17 -32.69
N ARG A 669 -5.16 -6.55 -33.63
CA ARG A 669 -3.84 -6.97 -34.10
C ARG A 669 -2.75 -6.20 -33.36
N VAL A 670 -1.94 -6.93 -32.59
CA VAL A 670 -0.97 -6.37 -31.66
C VAL A 670 0.46 -6.69 -32.12
N LEU A 671 1.32 -5.66 -32.15
CA LEU A 671 2.77 -5.82 -32.27
C LEU A 671 3.43 -5.63 -30.91
N ILE A 672 4.24 -6.59 -30.48
CA ILE A 672 5.08 -6.48 -29.28
C ILE A 672 6.55 -6.45 -29.72
N ILE A 673 7.23 -5.35 -29.42
CA ILE A 673 8.64 -5.14 -29.75
C ILE A 673 9.48 -5.54 -28.55
N GLY A 674 10.21 -6.64 -28.68
CA GLY A 674 11.04 -7.25 -27.63
C GLY A 674 11.17 -8.76 -27.85
N ARG A 675 12.21 -9.37 -27.27
CA ARG A 675 12.42 -10.84 -27.28
C ARG A 675 12.77 -11.43 -25.91
N GLY A 676 12.62 -10.64 -24.84
CA GLY A 676 12.86 -11.08 -23.47
C GLY A 676 11.57 -11.54 -22.78
N ASN A 677 11.67 -11.94 -21.52
CA ASN A 677 10.54 -12.42 -20.73
C ASN A 677 9.35 -11.44 -20.72
N SER A 678 9.58 -10.12 -20.63
CA SER A 678 8.53 -9.09 -20.65
C SER A 678 7.67 -9.12 -21.92
N ALA A 679 8.28 -9.36 -23.09
CA ALA A 679 7.53 -9.42 -24.34
C ALA A 679 6.66 -10.68 -24.41
N PHE A 680 7.19 -11.79 -23.92
CA PHE A 680 6.53 -13.08 -23.98
C PHE A 680 5.46 -13.29 -22.91
N GLU A 681 5.61 -12.74 -21.69
CA GLU A 681 4.50 -12.72 -20.73
C GLU A 681 3.32 -11.89 -21.24
N THR A 682 3.60 -10.75 -21.89
CA THR A 682 2.55 -9.93 -22.49
C THR A 682 1.93 -10.65 -23.68
N ALA A 683 2.72 -11.30 -24.53
CA ALA A 683 2.17 -12.09 -25.63
C ALA A 683 1.26 -13.21 -25.10
N ASP A 684 1.70 -13.94 -24.07
CA ASP A 684 0.94 -15.06 -23.51
C ASP A 684 -0.39 -14.62 -22.91
N ASN A 685 -0.39 -13.51 -22.17
CA ASN A 685 -1.61 -12.90 -21.60
C ASN A 685 -2.65 -12.53 -22.67
N LEU A 686 -2.22 -12.27 -23.91
CA LEU A 686 -3.09 -11.81 -24.99
C LEU A 686 -3.57 -12.92 -25.93
N VAL A 687 -3.02 -14.15 -25.83
CA VAL A 687 -3.28 -15.25 -26.78
C VAL A 687 -4.77 -15.55 -26.96
N GLU A 688 -5.56 -15.45 -25.90
CA GLU A 688 -6.99 -15.80 -25.91
C GLU A 688 -7.89 -14.71 -26.49
N THR A 689 -7.43 -13.45 -26.57
CA THR A 689 -8.28 -12.28 -26.85
C THR A 689 -7.87 -11.50 -28.09
N ALA A 690 -6.57 -11.33 -28.33
CA ALA A 690 -6.08 -10.63 -29.51
C ALA A 690 -6.32 -11.47 -30.77
N ALA A 691 -6.69 -10.81 -31.88
CA ALA A 691 -6.90 -11.51 -33.16
C ALA A 691 -5.58 -12.03 -33.75
N VAL A 692 -4.51 -11.23 -33.66
CA VAL A 692 -3.17 -11.57 -34.15
C VAL A 692 -2.13 -10.91 -33.27
N ILE A 693 -1.16 -11.68 -32.78
CA ILE A 693 -0.02 -11.17 -32.02
C ILE A 693 1.26 -11.43 -32.82
N HIS A 694 2.01 -10.37 -33.09
CA HIS A 694 3.35 -10.46 -33.62
C HIS A 694 4.35 -10.03 -32.55
N VAL A 695 5.34 -10.88 -32.27
CA VAL A 695 6.49 -10.52 -31.42
C VAL A 695 7.71 -10.30 -32.32
N ALA A 696 8.36 -9.14 -32.20
CA ALA A 696 9.43 -8.73 -33.09
C ALA A 696 10.67 -8.23 -32.34
N GLY A 697 11.85 -8.48 -32.90
CA GLY A 697 13.11 -7.95 -32.38
C GLY A 697 14.32 -8.51 -33.12
N PRO A 698 15.49 -7.86 -32.99
CA PRO A 698 16.69 -8.27 -33.70
C PRO A 698 17.29 -9.57 -33.12
N GLY A 699 17.79 -10.44 -34.01
CA GLY A 699 18.55 -11.63 -33.66
C GLY A 699 17.72 -12.88 -33.29
N SER A 700 18.40 -14.00 -33.13
CA SER A 700 17.77 -15.28 -32.75
C SER A 700 17.22 -15.24 -31.32
N LEU A 701 16.10 -15.92 -31.10
CA LEU A 701 15.56 -16.16 -29.77
C LEU A 701 16.52 -17.07 -29.00
N LYS A 702 16.91 -16.67 -27.78
CA LYS A 702 17.74 -17.47 -26.88
C LYS A 702 16.88 -17.95 -25.71
N PHE A 703 17.13 -19.18 -25.27
CA PHE A 703 16.40 -19.81 -24.17
C PHE A 703 17.26 -19.93 -22.92
N ALA A 704 16.64 -19.74 -21.76
CA ALA A 704 17.36 -19.79 -20.48
C ALA A 704 17.93 -21.18 -20.18
N TRP A 705 17.27 -22.27 -20.60
CA TRP A 705 17.77 -23.64 -20.40
C TRP A 705 18.97 -24.01 -21.27
N GLN A 706 19.19 -23.29 -22.38
CA GLN A 706 20.35 -23.49 -23.25
C GLN A 706 21.53 -22.64 -22.77
N THR A 707 21.26 -21.41 -22.38
CA THR A 707 22.30 -20.40 -22.07
C THR A 707 22.64 -20.30 -20.59
N HIS A 708 21.88 -20.99 -19.73
CA HIS A 708 21.91 -20.87 -18.27
C HIS A 708 21.71 -19.45 -17.71
N PHE A 709 21.35 -18.49 -18.58
CA PHE A 709 21.08 -17.10 -18.21
C PHE A 709 19.57 -16.85 -18.12
N VAL A 710 19.09 -16.61 -16.89
CA VAL A 710 17.66 -16.47 -16.55
C VAL A 710 16.99 -15.28 -17.27
N GLY A 711 17.76 -14.30 -17.74
CA GLY A 711 17.24 -13.14 -18.48
C GLY A 711 16.85 -13.43 -19.93
N HIS A 712 17.25 -14.58 -20.47
CA HIS A 712 16.71 -15.11 -21.72
C HIS A 712 15.31 -15.73 -21.50
N LEU A 713 14.62 -16.12 -22.57
CA LEU A 713 13.24 -16.58 -22.47
C LEU A 713 13.14 -17.82 -21.58
N ARG A 714 12.28 -17.73 -20.55
CA ARG A 714 12.01 -18.77 -19.57
C ARG A 714 10.86 -19.64 -20.03
N ALA A 715 10.88 -20.91 -19.60
CA ALA A 715 9.82 -21.87 -19.91
C ALA A 715 8.43 -21.40 -19.43
N VAL A 716 8.34 -20.67 -18.31
CA VAL A 716 7.07 -20.14 -17.80
C VAL A 716 6.35 -19.20 -18.77
N ASN A 717 7.06 -18.60 -19.72
CA ASN A 717 6.52 -17.63 -20.68
C ASN A 717 6.59 -18.15 -22.13
N ASN A 718 6.71 -19.46 -22.36
CA ASN A 718 6.97 -20.00 -23.71
C ASN A 718 5.71 -20.48 -24.46
N ASN A 719 4.54 -20.54 -23.81
CA ASN A 719 3.26 -20.99 -24.38
C ASN A 719 2.94 -20.34 -25.74
N PHE A 720 3.20 -19.04 -25.89
CA PHE A 720 3.07 -18.30 -27.16
C PHE A 720 3.78 -18.97 -28.35
N LEU A 721 4.92 -19.62 -28.13
CA LEU A 721 5.70 -20.27 -29.19
C LEU A 721 4.96 -21.42 -29.86
N ASP A 722 4.12 -22.14 -29.10
CA ASP A 722 3.29 -23.21 -29.64
C ASP A 722 2.29 -22.66 -30.65
N THR A 723 1.66 -21.52 -30.33
CA THR A 723 0.72 -20.84 -31.23
C THR A 723 1.37 -20.40 -32.54
N TYR A 724 2.65 -20.00 -32.49
CA TYR A 724 3.43 -19.65 -33.68
C TYR A 724 3.77 -20.90 -34.51
N GLN A 725 4.32 -21.95 -33.88
CA GLN A 725 4.78 -23.16 -34.58
C GLN A 725 3.61 -23.95 -35.19
N LEU A 726 2.48 -24.01 -34.49
CA LEU A 726 1.25 -24.65 -34.95
C LEU A 726 0.41 -23.77 -35.87
N LYS A 727 0.88 -22.56 -36.21
CA LYS A 727 0.27 -21.62 -37.16
C LYS A 727 -1.14 -21.12 -36.76
N SER A 728 -1.35 -20.92 -35.47
CA SER A 728 -2.58 -20.35 -34.88
C SER A 728 -2.60 -18.81 -34.97
N GLN A 729 -2.42 -18.27 -36.18
CA GLN A 729 -2.42 -16.83 -36.53
C GLN A 729 -1.29 -15.95 -35.96
N ASN A 730 -0.63 -16.35 -34.88
CA ASN A 730 0.46 -15.60 -34.24
C ASN A 730 1.81 -15.80 -34.94
N ALA A 731 2.73 -14.84 -34.81
CA ALA A 731 4.04 -14.90 -35.48
C ALA A 731 5.20 -14.32 -34.67
N LEU A 732 6.36 -14.98 -34.77
CA LEU A 732 7.65 -14.38 -34.48
C LEU A 732 8.23 -13.74 -35.75
N LEU A 733 8.45 -12.43 -35.71
CA LEU A 733 9.04 -11.72 -36.84
C LEU A 733 10.57 -11.64 -36.67
N ASP A 734 11.28 -12.40 -37.50
CA ASP A 734 12.73 -12.33 -37.64
C ASP A 734 13.10 -11.11 -38.51
N GLY A 735 13.06 -9.92 -37.91
CA GLY A 735 13.30 -8.67 -38.63
C GLY A 735 13.50 -7.45 -37.74
N ARG A 736 14.00 -6.38 -38.34
CA ARG A 736 14.16 -5.06 -37.71
C ARG A 736 12.93 -4.21 -38.00
N ILE A 737 12.37 -3.59 -36.96
CA ILE A 737 11.36 -2.54 -37.09
C ILE A 737 12.06 -1.30 -37.64
N VAL A 738 11.60 -0.78 -38.79
CA VAL A 738 12.22 0.38 -39.45
C VAL A 738 11.68 1.67 -38.84
N SER A 739 10.35 1.81 -38.78
CA SER A 739 9.67 2.97 -38.20
C SER A 739 8.28 2.58 -37.69
N ILE A 740 7.67 3.44 -36.88
CA ILE A 740 6.30 3.30 -36.39
C ILE A 740 5.56 4.58 -36.75
N ARG A 741 4.54 4.49 -37.60
CA ARG A 741 3.75 5.66 -38.02
C ARG A 741 2.29 5.47 -37.61
N ARG A 742 1.68 6.53 -37.07
CA ARG A 742 0.25 6.53 -36.77
C ARG A 742 -0.56 6.79 -38.05
N ASP A 743 -1.59 5.99 -38.30
CA ASP A 743 -2.51 6.09 -39.43
C ASP A 743 -3.96 5.95 -38.92
N GLY A 744 -4.60 7.08 -38.64
CA GLY A 744 -5.89 7.15 -37.95
C GLY A 744 -5.82 6.53 -36.55
N ASP A 745 -6.71 5.59 -36.28
CA ASP A 745 -6.74 4.81 -35.01
C ASP A 745 -5.80 3.60 -35.01
N SER A 746 -4.99 3.42 -36.07
CA SER A 746 -4.08 2.29 -36.26
C SER A 746 -2.63 2.73 -36.44
N TYR A 747 -1.72 1.75 -36.54
CA TYR A 747 -0.30 1.93 -36.78
C TYR A 747 0.11 1.23 -38.07
N LEU A 748 0.95 1.89 -38.87
CA LEU A 748 1.62 1.30 -40.02
C LEU A 748 3.10 1.11 -39.71
N VAL A 749 3.54 -0.15 -39.66
CA VAL A 749 4.88 -0.54 -39.21
C VAL A 749 5.62 -1.28 -40.34
N PRO A 750 6.62 -0.65 -40.99
CA PRO A 750 7.50 -1.33 -41.93
C PRO A 750 8.49 -2.25 -41.19
N VAL A 751 8.48 -3.53 -41.54
CA VAL A 751 9.39 -4.55 -40.99
C VAL A 751 10.33 -5.05 -42.08
N SER A 752 11.64 -4.97 -41.82
CA SER A 752 12.68 -5.54 -42.67
C SER A 752 13.07 -6.93 -42.17
N PHE A 753 12.82 -7.98 -42.96
CA PHE A 753 13.07 -9.36 -42.56
C PHE A 753 14.52 -9.78 -42.76
N ALA A 754 15.12 -10.42 -41.76
CA ALA A 754 16.52 -10.82 -41.77
C ALA A 754 16.83 -12.03 -42.69
N ARG A 755 15.84 -12.90 -42.92
CA ARG A 755 16.01 -14.16 -43.68
C ARG A 755 15.62 -14.07 -45.15
N VAL A 756 15.12 -12.92 -45.60
CA VAL A 756 14.68 -12.68 -46.99
C VAL A 756 15.35 -11.40 -47.45
N ALA A 757 16.15 -11.45 -48.51
CA ALA A 757 16.86 -10.29 -49.04
C ALA A 757 15.88 -9.14 -49.35
N GLU A 758 15.93 -8.10 -48.53
CA GLU A 758 15.40 -6.74 -48.75
C GLU A 758 13.89 -6.53 -48.93
N ARG A 759 13.03 -7.50 -48.59
CA ARG A 759 11.58 -7.22 -48.59
C ARG A 759 11.15 -6.50 -47.31
N VAL A 760 11.06 -5.18 -47.37
CA VAL A 760 10.31 -4.40 -46.36
C VAL A 760 8.83 -4.67 -46.57
N LYS A 761 8.14 -5.14 -45.53
CA LYS A 761 6.68 -5.29 -45.54
C LYS A 761 6.08 -4.30 -44.57
N GLU A 762 5.16 -3.47 -45.06
CA GLU A 762 4.33 -2.65 -44.20
C GLU A 762 3.19 -3.51 -43.63
N ILE A 763 3.08 -3.55 -42.31
CA ILE A 763 2.06 -4.30 -41.59
C ILE A 763 1.26 -3.31 -40.75
N ARG A 764 -0.07 -3.40 -40.83
CA ARG A 764 -0.99 -2.59 -40.03
C ARG A 764 -1.26 -3.28 -38.69
N TYR A 765 -1.28 -2.51 -37.61
CA TYR A 765 -1.56 -2.96 -36.25
C TYR A 765 -2.52 -1.99 -35.57
N ASP A 766 -3.37 -2.51 -34.69
CA ASP A 766 -4.22 -1.67 -33.84
C ASP A 766 -3.45 -1.18 -32.61
N ARG A 767 -2.46 -1.95 -32.16
CA ARG A 767 -1.63 -1.64 -30.99
C ARG A 767 -0.16 -1.98 -31.24
N VAL A 768 0.75 -1.16 -30.71
CA VAL A 768 2.20 -1.39 -30.73
C VAL A 768 2.74 -1.22 -29.33
N ILE A 769 3.33 -2.27 -28.77
CA ILE A 769 3.81 -2.33 -27.39
C ILE A 769 5.34 -2.45 -27.39
N LEU A 770 6.02 -1.63 -26.58
CA LEU A 770 7.46 -1.64 -26.39
C LEU A 770 7.85 -2.39 -25.11
N ALA A 771 8.32 -3.63 -25.26
CA ALA A 771 8.75 -4.53 -24.20
C ALA A 771 10.25 -4.87 -24.31
N THR A 772 11.09 -3.82 -24.35
CA THR A 772 12.54 -3.96 -24.63
C THR A 772 13.45 -3.95 -23.38
N GLY A 773 12.84 -4.06 -22.20
CA GLY A 773 13.54 -4.13 -20.91
C GLY A 773 13.91 -2.77 -20.33
N PHE A 774 14.87 -2.77 -19.41
CA PHE A 774 15.25 -1.61 -18.62
C PHE A 774 16.77 -1.39 -18.63
N ARG A 775 17.19 -0.17 -18.27
CA ARG A 775 18.56 0.30 -18.07
C ARG A 775 18.72 1.03 -16.74
N PHE A 776 19.96 1.19 -16.31
CA PHE A 776 20.34 1.98 -15.14
C PHE A 776 19.97 3.46 -15.33
N ASP A 777 19.55 4.12 -14.25
CA ASP A 777 19.25 5.55 -14.25
C ASP A 777 20.39 6.38 -13.66
N ALA A 778 21.28 6.86 -14.52
CA ALA A 778 22.36 7.76 -14.13
C ALA A 778 21.95 9.23 -14.03
N SER A 779 20.68 9.57 -14.27
CA SER A 779 20.23 10.97 -14.35
C SER A 779 20.22 11.69 -13.01
N ILE A 780 20.15 10.95 -11.90
CA ILE A 780 20.25 11.50 -10.54
C ILE A 780 21.65 12.00 -10.20
N PHE A 781 22.70 11.57 -10.92
CA PHE A 781 24.07 11.97 -10.61
C PHE A 781 24.46 13.26 -11.33
N ALA A 782 25.01 14.20 -10.57
CA ALA A 782 25.64 15.40 -11.08
C ALA A 782 26.81 15.05 -12.04
N PRO A 783 27.14 15.93 -13.02
CA PRO A 783 28.12 15.60 -14.06
C PRO A 783 29.50 15.17 -13.54
N ASP A 784 29.94 15.72 -12.41
CA ASP A 784 31.22 15.47 -11.75
C ASP A 784 31.30 14.14 -10.99
N CYS A 785 30.16 13.58 -10.58
CA CYS A 785 30.08 12.28 -9.90
C CYS A 785 29.17 11.28 -10.62
N ARG A 786 29.03 11.43 -11.95
CA ARG A 786 28.23 10.52 -12.78
C ARG A 786 29.05 9.26 -13.12
N PRO A 787 28.55 8.05 -12.80
CA PRO A 787 29.26 6.84 -13.17
C PRO A 787 29.29 6.67 -14.70
N ALA A 788 30.44 6.23 -15.22
CA ALA A 788 30.56 5.76 -16.59
C ALA A 788 29.60 4.59 -16.82
N LEU A 789 29.06 4.50 -18.03
CA LEU A 789 28.11 3.45 -18.41
C LEU A 789 28.70 2.53 -19.47
N THR A 790 28.25 1.28 -19.48
CA THR A 790 28.68 0.24 -20.40
C THR A 790 27.48 -0.51 -20.99
N ILE A 791 27.74 -1.31 -22.03
CA ILE A 791 26.75 -2.14 -22.73
C ILE A 791 25.56 -1.28 -23.23
N ARG A 792 25.86 -0.26 -24.05
CA ARG A 792 24.88 0.70 -24.60
C ARG A 792 24.09 1.42 -23.50
N ASP A 793 24.82 1.95 -22.53
CA ASP A 793 24.27 2.69 -21.39
C ASP A 793 23.27 1.89 -20.54
N ARG A 794 23.37 0.56 -20.56
CA ARG A 794 22.43 -0.31 -19.84
C ARG A 794 22.81 -0.47 -18.37
N PHE A 795 24.10 -0.51 -18.07
CA PHE A 795 24.65 -0.74 -16.74
C PHE A 795 25.75 0.27 -16.43
N PRO A 796 26.01 0.57 -15.15
CA PRO A 796 27.21 1.31 -14.76
C PRO A 796 28.45 0.44 -15.04
N ASP A 797 29.56 1.09 -15.41
CA ASP A 797 30.86 0.45 -15.59
C ASP A 797 31.58 0.33 -14.24
N GLN A 798 32.16 -0.85 -14.00
CA GLN A 798 32.47 -1.34 -12.66
C GLN A 798 33.81 -2.08 -12.58
N THR A 799 34.55 -1.84 -11.50
CA THR A 799 35.74 -2.61 -11.11
C THR A 799 35.35 -4.04 -10.65
N PRO A 800 36.31 -4.96 -10.45
CA PRO A 800 36.01 -6.27 -9.87
C PRO A 800 35.41 -6.24 -8.46
N ALA A 801 35.53 -5.11 -7.75
CA ALA A 801 34.90 -4.87 -6.45
C ALA A 801 33.51 -4.21 -6.54
N TRP A 802 32.92 -4.13 -7.74
CA TRP A 802 31.65 -3.44 -8.02
C TRP A 802 31.63 -1.96 -7.64
N GLU A 803 32.80 -1.34 -7.61
CA GLU A 803 32.96 0.11 -7.50
C GLU A 803 32.88 0.74 -8.89
N SER A 804 32.39 1.97 -8.98
CA SER A 804 32.45 2.75 -10.22
C SER A 804 33.89 2.95 -10.66
N VAL A 805 34.16 2.74 -11.95
CA VAL A 805 35.50 2.91 -12.53
C VAL A 805 36.01 4.36 -12.51
N ASN A 806 35.11 5.35 -12.37
CA ASN A 806 35.43 6.76 -12.44
C ASN A 806 34.92 7.59 -11.24
N VAL A 807 34.18 7.00 -10.31
CA VAL A 807 33.69 7.67 -9.09
C VAL A 807 34.05 6.82 -7.88
N PRO A 808 35.14 7.14 -7.16
CA PRO A 808 35.54 6.38 -5.97
C PRO A 808 34.41 6.29 -4.93
N ASP A 809 34.37 5.23 -4.13
CA ASP A 809 33.40 5.05 -3.04
C ASP A 809 31.90 4.97 -3.47
N LEU A 810 31.64 4.88 -4.78
CA LEU A 810 30.32 4.60 -5.35
C LEU A 810 30.27 3.12 -5.78
N PHE A 811 29.53 2.31 -5.04
CA PHE A 811 29.40 0.88 -5.26
C PHE A 811 28.02 0.50 -5.82
N PHE A 812 27.94 -0.67 -6.44
CA PHE A 812 26.71 -1.18 -7.04
C PHE A 812 26.37 -2.56 -6.49
N ALA A 813 25.08 -2.81 -6.28
CA ALA A 813 24.55 -4.06 -5.77
C ALA A 813 23.30 -4.51 -6.55
N GLY A 814 23.05 -5.82 -6.58
CA GLY A 814 21.87 -6.38 -7.21
C GLY A 814 21.97 -6.44 -8.73
N THR A 815 20.83 -6.31 -9.42
CA THR A 815 20.75 -6.62 -10.86
C THR A 815 21.66 -5.79 -11.77
N ILE A 816 22.16 -4.65 -11.31
CA ILE A 816 23.08 -3.78 -12.05
C ILE A 816 24.53 -4.24 -12.02
N THR A 817 24.90 -5.20 -11.16
CA THR A 817 26.24 -5.81 -11.17
C THR A 817 26.50 -6.69 -12.39
N GLN A 818 25.44 -7.01 -13.16
CA GLN A 818 25.51 -7.74 -14.42
C GLN A 818 26.40 -7.10 -15.47
N GLY A 819 26.80 -5.84 -15.33
CA GLY A 819 27.82 -5.25 -16.20
C GLY A 819 29.11 -6.10 -16.28
N ARG A 820 29.42 -6.88 -15.23
CA ARG A 820 30.62 -7.73 -15.13
C ARG A 820 30.49 -9.10 -15.83
N ASP A 821 29.28 -9.64 -15.93
CA ASP A 821 29.00 -11.01 -16.41
C ASP A 821 27.73 -11.08 -17.29
N PHE A 822 27.41 -10.00 -18.00
CA PHE A 822 26.16 -9.87 -18.74
C PHE A 822 25.92 -11.05 -19.69
N LYS A 823 24.80 -11.76 -19.47
CA LYS A 823 24.40 -12.97 -20.21
C LYS A 823 25.36 -14.15 -20.08
N LYS A 824 26.18 -14.19 -19.02
CA LYS A 824 27.14 -15.27 -18.75
C LYS A 824 26.82 -16.04 -17.49
N SER A 825 26.46 -15.37 -16.39
CA SER A 825 26.14 -16.01 -15.10
C SER A 825 24.89 -15.38 -14.46
N THR A 826 24.60 -15.70 -13.20
CA THR A 826 23.35 -15.36 -12.53
C THR A 826 23.41 -14.12 -11.63
N SER A 827 24.45 -13.28 -11.75
CA SER A 827 24.57 -12.05 -10.93
C SER A 827 23.39 -11.07 -11.12
N GLY A 828 22.56 -11.30 -12.14
CA GLY A 828 21.33 -10.57 -12.38
C GLY A 828 20.12 -10.92 -11.54
N PHE A 829 20.21 -11.95 -10.71
CA PHE A 829 19.07 -12.56 -10.05
C PHE A 829 19.40 -12.82 -8.58
N ILE A 830 18.37 -12.89 -7.74
CA ILE A 830 18.53 -12.92 -6.27
C ILE A 830 19.45 -14.07 -5.83
N HIS A 831 19.27 -15.27 -6.39
CA HIS A 831 20.14 -16.43 -6.11
C HIS A 831 21.61 -16.21 -6.44
N GLY A 832 21.94 -15.37 -7.41
CA GLY A 832 23.33 -15.02 -7.71
C GLY A 832 23.78 -13.85 -6.86
N PHE A 833 23.16 -12.69 -7.01
CA PHE A 833 23.66 -11.47 -6.39
C PHE A 833 23.61 -11.46 -4.87
N ARG A 834 22.83 -12.32 -4.18
CA ARG A 834 22.89 -12.37 -2.71
C ARG A 834 24.30 -12.73 -2.20
N TYR A 835 25.02 -13.58 -2.93
CA TYR A 835 26.43 -13.89 -2.66
C TYR A 835 27.36 -12.77 -3.14
N GLY A 836 27.03 -12.13 -4.26
CA GLY A 836 27.73 -10.92 -4.71
C GLY A 836 27.67 -9.78 -3.68
N VAL A 837 26.51 -9.55 -3.06
CA VAL A 837 26.32 -8.56 -2.00
C VAL A 837 27.08 -8.95 -0.72
N ARG A 838 27.12 -10.25 -0.38
CA ARG A 838 27.97 -10.74 0.72
C ARG A 838 29.45 -10.54 0.45
N ALA A 839 29.92 -10.80 -0.77
CA ALA A 839 31.28 -10.54 -1.18
C ALA A 839 31.61 -9.04 -1.17
N LEU A 840 30.73 -8.19 -1.72
CA LEU A 840 30.88 -6.73 -1.64
C LEU A 840 31.00 -6.26 -0.20
N HIS A 841 30.14 -6.73 0.71
CA HIS A 841 30.24 -6.42 2.13
C HIS A 841 31.63 -6.81 2.69
N ARG A 842 32.13 -8.02 2.42
CA ARG A 842 33.48 -8.44 2.87
C ARG A 842 34.59 -7.56 2.32
N ILE A 843 34.48 -7.09 1.07
CA ILE A 843 35.44 -6.15 0.47
C ILE A 843 35.42 -4.82 1.22
N LEU A 844 34.24 -4.30 1.55
CA LEU A 844 34.09 -3.04 2.31
C LEU A 844 34.63 -3.19 3.73
N GLU A 845 34.35 -4.31 4.40
CA GLU A 845 34.86 -4.63 5.73
C GLU A 845 36.39 -4.67 5.77
N HIS A 846 37.01 -5.28 4.76
CA HIS A 846 38.47 -5.28 4.64
C HIS A 846 39.02 -3.87 4.37
N ARG A 847 38.46 -3.18 3.37
CA ARG A 847 39.00 -1.90 2.89
C ARG A 847 38.88 -0.76 3.89
N TYR A 848 37.79 -0.70 4.64
CA TYR A 848 37.48 0.46 5.50
C TYR A 848 37.52 0.15 6.99
N HIS A 849 37.61 -1.12 7.38
CA HIS A 849 37.56 -1.54 8.78
C HIS A 849 38.63 -2.56 9.16
N ASP A 850 39.58 -2.85 8.26
CA ASP A 850 40.69 -3.80 8.46
C ASP A 850 40.24 -5.20 8.88
N VAL A 851 39.01 -5.60 8.52
CA VAL A 851 38.47 -6.93 8.83
C VAL A 851 38.93 -7.89 7.72
N PRO A 852 39.72 -8.92 8.03
CA PRO A 852 40.22 -9.85 7.01
C PRO A 852 39.09 -10.70 6.42
N TRP A 853 39.29 -11.17 5.19
CA TRP A 853 38.36 -12.12 4.58
C TRP A 853 38.26 -13.41 5.44
N PRO A 854 37.04 -13.89 5.75
CA PRO A 854 36.87 -15.11 6.54
C PRO A 854 37.53 -16.32 5.89
N HIS A 855 38.33 -17.05 6.66
CA HIS A 855 39.04 -18.23 6.18
C HIS A 855 39.14 -19.29 7.27
N ARG A 856 39.27 -20.56 6.86
CA ARG A 856 39.65 -21.67 7.75
C ARG A 856 41.07 -22.13 7.42
N GLN A 857 41.85 -22.51 8.43
CA GLN A 857 43.14 -23.14 8.22
C GLN A 857 42.93 -24.62 7.86
N LEU A 858 43.67 -25.12 6.87
CA LEU A 858 43.62 -26.52 6.45
C LEU A 858 44.86 -27.29 6.93
N ASP A 859 44.76 -28.62 6.94
CA ASP A 859 45.93 -29.48 6.98
C ASP A 859 46.81 -29.16 5.75
N PRO A 860 48.10 -28.80 5.91
CA PRO A 860 48.97 -28.38 4.82
C PRO A 860 49.46 -29.56 3.97
N THR A 861 48.54 -30.45 3.59
CA THR A 861 48.77 -31.63 2.75
C THR A 861 47.88 -31.60 1.51
N PRO A 862 48.32 -32.18 0.37
CA PRO A 862 47.47 -32.33 -0.80
C PRO A 862 46.15 -33.06 -0.51
N ASP A 863 46.18 -34.04 0.40
CA ASP A 863 45.00 -34.78 0.84
C ASP A 863 44.01 -33.86 1.58
N GLY A 864 44.48 -33.04 2.53
CA GLY A 864 43.63 -32.07 3.23
C GLY A 864 43.00 -31.02 2.31
N VAL A 865 43.73 -30.59 1.26
CA VAL A 865 43.19 -29.69 0.23
C VAL A 865 42.15 -30.41 -0.64
N ALA A 866 42.43 -31.64 -1.08
CA ALA A 866 41.50 -32.43 -1.89
C ALA A 866 40.17 -32.65 -1.15
N ASP A 867 40.24 -33.04 0.12
CA ASP A 867 39.06 -33.29 0.96
C ASP A 867 38.23 -32.01 1.15
N ALA A 868 38.88 -30.87 1.41
CA ALA A 868 38.20 -29.58 1.55
C ALA A 868 37.53 -29.11 0.24
N VAL A 869 38.17 -29.35 -0.91
CA VAL A 869 37.61 -29.03 -2.22
C VAL A 869 36.41 -29.91 -2.52
N VAL A 870 36.55 -31.23 -2.38
CA VAL A 870 35.47 -32.21 -2.60
C VAL A 870 34.29 -31.90 -1.69
N GLU A 871 34.52 -31.61 -0.40
CA GLU A 871 33.48 -31.19 0.54
C GLU A 871 32.72 -29.96 0.03
N ARG A 872 33.42 -28.88 -0.35
CA ARG A 872 32.75 -27.63 -0.73
C ARG A 872 32.04 -27.71 -2.06
N VAL A 873 32.62 -28.31 -3.10
CA VAL A 873 31.96 -28.36 -4.42
C VAL A 873 30.64 -29.15 -4.35
N ASN A 874 30.57 -30.15 -3.48
CA ASN A 874 29.35 -30.93 -3.26
C ASN A 874 28.28 -30.18 -2.49
N ARG A 875 28.63 -29.20 -1.65
CA ARG A 875 27.68 -28.49 -0.77
C ARG A 875 27.32 -27.07 -1.24
N THR A 876 28.23 -26.39 -1.94
CA THR A 876 28.15 -24.95 -2.18
C THR A 876 26.95 -24.54 -3.01
N SER A 877 26.24 -23.51 -2.54
CA SER A 877 25.22 -22.81 -3.33
C SER A 877 25.77 -21.56 -4.02
N ALA A 878 26.86 -20.96 -3.52
CA ALA A 878 27.44 -19.76 -4.12
C ALA A 878 28.10 -20.06 -5.48
N LEU A 879 28.99 -21.04 -5.53
CA LEU A 879 29.68 -21.42 -6.78
C LEU A 879 28.69 -22.01 -7.79
N TRP A 880 27.64 -22.68 -7.29
CA TRP A 880 26.56 -23.22 -8.11
C TRP A 880 25.80 -22.13 -8.85
N GLN A 881 25.40 -21.06 -8.15
CA GLN A 881 24.62 -19.99 -8.77
C GLN A 881 25.51 -19.05 -9.57
N LEU A 882 26.66 -18.62 -9.02
CA LEU A 882 27.60 -17.72 -9.67
C LEU A 882 28.73 -18.50 -10.37
N PHE A 883 28.35 -19.48 -11.18
CA PHE A 883 29.29 -20.32 -11.93
C PHE A 883 30.25 -19.48 -12.77
N ALA A 884 31.51 -19.91 -12.85
CA ALA A 884 32.66 -19.23 -13.46
C ALA A 884 32.96 -17.80 -12.96
N PHE A 885 32.14 -17.23 -12.07
CA PHE A 885 32.25 -15.85 -11.61
C PHE A 885 32.74 -15.78 -10.16
N MET A 886 32.27 -16.70 -9.33
CA MET A 886 32.65 -16.85 -7.93
C MET A 886 33.58 -18.06 -7.77
N ALA A 887 34.59 -17.95 -6.91
CA ALA A 887 35.50 -19.02 -6.56
C ALA A 887 35.63 -19.18 -5.05
N ASP A 888 35.94 -20.39 -4.61
CA ASP A 888 36.63 -20.59 -3.35
C ASP A 888 38.14 -20.55 -3.61
N ALA A 889 38.90 -19.98 -2.67
CA ALA A 889 40.33 -19.73 -2.80
C ALA A 889 41.12 -20.56 -1.77
N VAL A 890 42.05 -21.38 -2.25
CA VAL A 890 43.05 -22.05 -1.42
C VAL A 890 44.32 -21.21 -1.47
N LEU A 891 44.63 -20.52 -0.39
CA LEU A 891 45.76 -19.59 -0.27
C LEU A 891 46.94 -20.31 0.38
N VAL A 892 48.08 -20.38 -0.31
CA VAL A 892 49.29 -21.05 0.16
C VAL A 892 50.33 -19.99 0.51
N SER A 893 50.74 -19.94 1.78
CA SER A 893 51.76 -19.01 2.29
C SER A 893 53.17 -19.55 2.06
N ARG A 894 54.19 -18.68 2.16
CA ARG A 894 55.60 -19.06 1.92
C ARG A 894 56.14 -20.03 2.96
N ASP A 895 55.55 -20.04 4.15
CA ASP A 895 55.87 -20.96 5.24
C ASP A 895 55.18 -22.33 5.12
N GLY A 896 54.38 -22.53 4.06
CA GLY A 896 53.62 -23.76 3.80
C GLY A 896 52.24 -23.80 4.47
N THR A 897 51.82 -22.77 5.19
CA THR A 897 50.47 -22.68 5.75
C THR A 897 49.43 -22.57 4.63
N ILE A 898 48.32 -23.29 4.77
CA ILE A 898 47.21 -23.27 3.81
C ILE A 898 45.93 -22.73 4.47
N ARG A 899 45.31 -21.73 3.83
CA ARG A 899 44.04 -21.12 4.24
C ARG A 899 43.00 -21.31 3.14
N TYR A 900 41.76 -21.61 3.51
CA TYR A 900 40.64 -21.75 2.59
C TYR A 900 39.65 -20.60 2.81
N ALA A 901 39.49 -19.75 1.79
CA ALA A 901 38.59 -18.60 1.80
C ALA A 901 37.45 -18.83 0.81
N GLU A 902 36.20 -18.73 1.30
CA GLU A 902 35.04 -19.04 0.48
C GLU A 902 34.47 -17.80 -0.22
N GLU A 903 33.87 -18.02 -1.40
CA GLU A 903 33.02 -17.07 -2.11
C GLU A 903 33.69 -15.75 -2.49
N VAL A 904 34.90 -15.83 -3.04
CA VAL A 904 35.66 -14.71 -3.57
C VAL A 904 35.39 -14.55 -5.07
N PRO A 905 34.99 -13.36 -5.57
CA PRO A 905 34.83 -13.15 -7.02
C PRO A 905 36.17 -13.36 -7.73
N VAL A 906 36.19 -14.16 -8.80
CA VAL A 906 37.44 -14.59 -9.48
C VAL A 906 38.32 -13.40 -9.86
N ALA A 907 37.73 -12.39 -10.52
CA ALA A 907 38.47 -11.20 -10.93
C ALA A 907 39.00 -10.40 -9.72
N HIS A 908 38.27 -10.37 -8.60
CA HIS A 908 38.73 -9.69 -7.39
C HIS A 908 39.85 -10.47 -6.69
N LEU A 909 39.77 -11.81 -6.64
CA LEU A 909 40.77 -12.68 -6.03
C LEU A 909 42.17 -12.39 -6.60
N HIS A 910 42.30 -12.38 -7.93
CA HIS A 910 43.59 -12.14 -8.58
C HIS A 910 44.18 -10.78 -8.21
N GLU A 911 43.38 -9.72 -8.25
CA GLU A 911 43.85 -8.38 -7.90
C GLU A 911 44.15 -8.23 -6.40
N ALA A 912 43.33 -8.82 -5.54
CA ALA A 912 43.45 -8.75 -4.09
C ALA A 912 44.69 -9.49 -3.58
N VAL A 913 45.00 -10.66 -4.14
CA VAL A 913 46.28 -11.35 -3.86
C VAL A 913 47.45 -10.50 -4.32
N GLY A 914 47.41 -9.92 -5.52
CA GLY A 914 48.48 -9.07 -6.03
C GLY A 914 48.73 -7.79 -5.20
N ARG A 915 47.70 -7.27 -4.51
CA ARG A 915 47.82 -6.15 -3.57
C ARG A 915 48.25 -6.55 -2.16
N GLY A 916 48.21 -7.84 -1.83
CA GLY A 916 48.49 -8.35 -0.48
C GLY A 916 47.29 -8.29 0.47
N ASP A 917 46.07 -8.08 -0.03
CA ASP A 917 44.83 -7.98 0.77
C ASP A 917 44.56 -9.27 1.58
N PHE A 918 45.08 -10.42 1.09
CA PHE A 918 45.00 -11.72 1.75
C PHE A 918 46.20 -12.05 2.66
N GLY A 919 47.13 -11.13 2.89
CA GLY A 919 48.36 -11.36 3.66
C GLY A 919 49.43 -12.12 2.87
N ASP A 920 50.25 -12.93 3.55
CA ASP A 920 51.30 -13.72 2.89
C ASP A 920 50.70 -14.85 2.05
N VAL A 921 50.84 -14.73 0.73
CA VAL A 921 50.38 -15.70 -0.28
C VAL A 921 51.50 -15.84 -1.33
N ASP A 922 52.09 -17.03 -1.42
CA ASP A 922 53.05 -17.40 -2.46
C ASP A 922 52.34 -17.87 -3.74
N SER A 923 51.34 -18.73 -3.58
CA SER A 923 50.51 -19.23 -4.66
C SER A 923 49.09 -19.48 -4.17
N TYR A 924 48.13 -19.62 -5.08
CA TYR A 924 46.75 -19.88 -4.71
C TYR A 924 46.02 -20.72 -5.75
N LEU A 925 45.04 -21.49 -5.31
CA LEU A 925 44.12 -22.20 -6.19
C LEU A 925 42.76 -21.50 -6.18
N ALA A 926 42.16 -21.32 -7.36
CA ALA A 926 40.78 -20.92 -7.53
C ALA A 926 39.94 -22.15 -7.88
N VAL A 927 38.91 -22.41 -7.08
CA VAL A 927 37.96 -23.51 -7.22
C VAL A 927 36.63 -22.92 -7.68
N THR A 928 36.17 -23.28 -8.86
CA THR A 928 34.93 -22.80 -9.47
C THR A 928 34.03 -23.95 -9.87
N LEU A 929 32.73 -23.69 -10.06
CA LEU A 929 31.86 -24.55 -10.86
C LEU A 929 31.63 -23.87 -12.20
N GLU A 930 31.75 -24.60 -13.31
CA GLU A 930 31.68 -24.05 -14.67
C GLU A 930 30.90 -24.98 -15.62
N TYR A 931 30.23 -24.38 -16.60
CA TYR A 931 29.80 -25.10 -17.79
C TYR A 931 30.90 -24.99 -18.83
N GLY A 932 31.14 -26.06 -19.57
CA GLY A 932 32.24 -26.09 -20.53
C GLY A 932 32.08 -25.14 -21.71
N ALA A 933 33.17 -25.06 -22.49
CA ALA A 933 33.24 -24.20 -23.65
C ALA A 933 32.10 -24.52 -24.63
N ASP A 934 31.52 -23.45 -25.19
CA ASP A 934 30.44 -23.52 -26.18
C ASP A 934 29.16 -24.26 -25.73
N HIS A 935 28.96 -24.51 -24.43
CA HIS A 935 27.75 -25.15 -23.91
C HIS A 935 26.46 -24.43 -24.37
N ASP A 936 26.51 -23.12 -24.58
CA ASP A 936 25.38 -22.29 -24.97
C ASP A 936 25.07 -22.32 -26.48
N ARG A 937 25.89 -23.03 -27.28
CA ARG A 937 25.76 -23.16 -28.74
C ARG A 937 25.11 -24.45 -29.19
N VAL A 938 25.08 -25.46 -28.32
CA VAL A 938 24.49 -26.77 -28.60
C VAL A 938 23.03 -26.78 -28.16
N ASP A 939 22.17 -27.47 -28.89
CA ASP A 939 20.80 -27.73 -28.44
C ASP A 939 20.85 -28.81 -27.35
N PRO A 940 20.43 -28.53 -26.09
CA PRO A 940 20.48 -29.51 -25.01
C PRO A 940 19.54 -30.71 -25.24
N PHE A 941 18.65 -30.65 -26.23
CA PHE A 941 17.77 -31.76 -26.62
C PHE A 941 18.30 -32.58 -27.80
N ASP A 942 19.42 -32.17 -28.42
CA ASP A 942 20.06 -32.92 -29.51
C ASP A 942 20.91 -34.07 -28.97
N ILE A 943 20.32 -35.27 -28.94
CA ILE A 943 20.97 -36.50 -28.49
C ILE A 943 22.14 -36.97 -29.37
N SER A 944 22.31 -36.38 -30.57
CA SER A 944 23.43 -36.72 -31.45
C SER A 944 24.74 -36.03 -31.03
N GLY A 945 24.65 -34.95 -30.26
CA GLY A 945 25.79 -34.27 -29.66
C GLY A 945 26.32 -35.07 -28.47
N GLY A 946 27.17 -36.08 -28.70
CA GLY A 946 27.71 -36.98 -27.67
C GLY A 946 28.17 -36.32 -26.35
N ARG A 947 28.10 -37.08 -25.25
CA ARG A 947 28.41 -36.68 -23.87
C ARG A 947 29.62 -37.45 -23.34
N MET A 948 30.41 -36.84 -22.47
CA MET A 948 31.51 -37.53 -21.78
C MET A 948 30.98 -38.60 -20.83
N SER A 949 31.74 -39.67 -20.64
CA SER A 949 31.40 -40.69 -19.64
C SER A 949 31.56 -40.10 -18.23
N GLN A 950 30.63 -40.44 -17.33
CA GLN A 950 30.78 -40.12 -15.90
C GLN A 950 31.93 -40.89 -15.23
N GLU A 951 32.51 -41.87 -15.93
CA GLU A 951 33.67 -42.65 -15.48
C GLU A 951 35.00 -42.11 -16.08
N ASP A 952 34.95 -41.03 -16.86
CA ASP A 952 36.15 -40.43 -17.41
C ASP A 952 36.99 -39.80 -16.29
N THR A 953 38.29 -40.06 -16.28
CA THR A 953 39.25 -39.54 -15.28
C THR A 953 40.26 -38.57 -15.88
N SER A 954 40.15 -38.29 -17.19
CA SER A 954 41.09 -37.44 -17.93
C SER A 954 40.97 -35.95 -17.57
N GLY A 955 39.87 -35.54 -16.92
CA GLY A 955 39.64 -34.17 -16.49
C GLY A 955 39.47 -33.20 -17.65
N LEU A 956 38.55 -33.53 -18.56
CA LEU A 956 38.22 -32.75 -19.74
C LEU A 956 37.09 -31.74 -19.47
N ASP A 957 36.99 -30.77 -20.37
CA ASP A 957 35.96 -29.73 -20.37
C ASP A 957 34.54 -30.33 -20.60
N GLY A 958 33.79 -30.49 -19.51
CA GLY A 958 32.44 -31.05 -19.52
C GLY A 958 31.37 -30.07 -19.94
N ARG A 959 30.32 -30.55 -20.64
CA ARG A 959 29.24 -29.66 -21.12
C ARG A 959 28.28 -29.24 -20.01
N TYR A 960 28.13 -30.07 -18.99
CA TYR A 960 27.34 -29.77 -17.81
C TYR A 960 28.18 -29.07 -16.75
N LEU A 961 27.51 -28.55 -15.73
CA LEU A 961 28.16 -27.88 -14.61
C LEU A 961 29.12 -28.87 -13.93
N HIS A 962 30.38 -28.49 -13.75
CA HIS A 962 31.39 -29.32 -13.10
C HIS A 962 32.47 -28.47 -12.41
N PRO A 963 33.21 -29.02 -11.43
CA PRO A 963 34.26 -28.30 -10.74
C PRO A 963 35.52 -28.12 -11.57
N VAL A 964 36.11 -26.94 -11.46
CA VAL A 964 37.39 -26.59 -12.09
C VAL A 964 38.32 -26.04 -11.02
N VAL A 965 39.54 -26.56 -10.95
CA VAL A 965 40.59 -26.12 -10.02
C VAL A 965 41.76 -25.58 -10.82
N ARG A 966 42.05 -24.29 -10.64
CA ARG A 966 43.16 -23.59 -11.32
C ARG A 966 44.18 -23.11 -10.31
N HIS A 967 45.46 -23.39 -10.54
CA HIS A 967 46.57 -22.96 -9.69
C HIS A 967 47.29 -21.75 -10.30
N PHE A 968 47.51 -20.71 -9.50
CA PHE A 968 48.15 -19.46 -9.90
C PHE A 968 49.33 -19.10 -8.99
N ARG A 969 50.33 -18.44 -9.56
CA ARG A 969 51.42 -17.74 -8.85
C ARG A 969 51.70 -16.42 -9.56
N ASP A 970 51.81 -15.33 -8.80
CA ASP A 970 52.03 -13.98 -9.35
C ASP A 970 51.05 -13.59 -10.48
N GLY A 971 49.83 -14.13 -10.44
CA GLY A 971 48.79 -13.93 -11.46
C GLY A 971 48.90 -14.82 -12.71
N GLU A 972 49.96 -15.61 -12.85
CA GLU A 972 50.13 -16.57 -13.95
C GLU A 972 49.50 -17.92 -13.63
N LEU A 973 48.80 -18.51 -14.61
CA LEU A 973 48.19 -19.84 -14.51
C LEU A 973 49.27 -20.94 -14.66
N LEU A 974 49.44 -21.76 -13.61
CA LEU A 974 50.42 -22.85 -13.56
C LEU A 974 49.83 -24.22 -13.92
N GLY A 975 48.52 -24.40 -13.74
CA GLY A 975 47.83 -25.64 -14.03
C GLY A 975 46.33 -25.53 -13.81
N GLU A 976 45.59 -26.38 -14.50
CA GLU A 976 44.14 -26.47 -14.46
C GLU A 976 43.74 -27.95 -14.41
N HIS A 977 42.69 -28.26 -13.64
CA HIS A 977 42.11 -29.59 -13.55
C HIS A 977 40.60 -29.50 -13.47
N HIS A 978 39.93 -30.26 -14.32
CA HIS A 978 38.47 -30.39 -14.31
C HIS A 978 38.10 -31.70 -13.62
N LEU A 979 37.16 -31.64 -12.69
CA LEU A 979 36.51 -32.83 -12.17
C LEU A 979 35.41 -33.23 -13.16
N THR A 980 35.33 -34.51 -13.50
CA THR A 980 34.35 -35.01 -14.45
C THR A 980 32.93 -34.72 -13.98
N GLU A 981 32.06 -34.33 -14.92
CA GLU A 981 30.65 -34.07 -14.64
C GLU A 981 29.92 -35.33 -14.13
N ASN A 982 29.00 -35.14 -13.18
CA ASN A 982 28.22 -36.21 -12.58
C ASN A 982 26.72 -35.90 -12.71
N LEU A 983 25.90 -36.91 -13.01
CA LEU A 983 24.46 -36.76 -13.24
C LEU A 983 23.71 -36.26 -11.99
N GLU A 984 24.08 -36.78 -10.83
CA GLU A 984 23.50 -36.41 -9.53
C GLU A 984 24.16 -35.12 -8.99
N ASN A 985 25.22 -34.65 -9.64
CA ASN A 985 26.09 -33.55 -9.21
C ASN A 985 26.79 -33.86 -7.87
N GLU A 986 27.17 -35.13 -7.72
CA GLU A 986 27.95 -35.66 -6.61
C GLU A 986 29.38 -35.95 -7.10
N TRP A 987 30.33 -35.13 -6.65
CA TRP A 987 31.73 -35.18 -7.02
C TRP A 987 32.61 -35.80 -5.93
N ASP A 988 32.21 -36.97 -5.41
CA ASP A 988 32.81 -37.61 -4.24
C ASP A 988 33.40 -39.02 -4.49
N SER A 989 33.14 -39.63 -5.66
CA SER A 989 33.81 -40.86 -6.09
C SER A 989 35.34 -40.81 -5.91
N GLU A 990 35.88 -41.79 -5.19
CA GLU A 990 37.32 -41.91 -4.93
C GLU A 990 38.11 -42.04 -6.23
N ASP A 991 37.64 -42.89 -7.15
CA ASP A 991 38.37 -43.23 -8.38
C ASP A 991 38.22 -42.15 -9.46
N VAL A 992 37.06 -41.49 -9.53
CA VAL A 992 36.73 -40.55 -10.61
C VAL A 992 37.03 -39.09 -10.26
N HIS A 993 36.80 -38.70 -9.00
CA HIS A 993 36.88 -37.29 -8.60
C HIS A 993 38.08 -37.04 -7.68
N ARG A 994 38.16 -37.75 -6.55
CA ARG A 994 39.13 -37.46 -5.50
C ARG A 994 40.56 -37.84 -5.90
N THR A 995 40.79 -39.05 -6.39
CA THR A 995 42.13 -39.53 -6.77
C THR A 995 42.76 -38.71 -7.90
N PRO A 996 42.03 -38.37 -9.00
CA PRO A 996 42.57 -37.48 -10.04
C PRO A 996 42.89 -36.07 -9.53
N LEU A 997 42.01 -35.47 -8.71
CA LEU A 997 42.26 -34.17 -8.09
C LEU A 997 43.52 -34.22 -7.19
N LEU A 998 43.66 -35.26 -6.38
CA LEU A 998 44.81 -35.45 -5.51
C LEU A 998 46.12 -35.58 -6.28
N ALA A 999 46.11 -36.29 -7.42
CA ALA A 999 47.26 -36.40 -8.30
C ALA A 999 47.68 -35.03 -8.89
N PHE A 1000 46.69 -34.22 -9.29
CA PHE A 1000 46.92 -32.84 -9.72
C PHE A 1000 47.53 -32.00 -8.58
N LEU A 1001 46.92 -32.02 -7.39
CA LEU A 1001 47.37 -31.23 -6.23
C LEU A 1001 48.77 -31.62 -5.76
N ARG A 1002 49.13 -32.92 -5.76
CA ARG A 1002 50.50 -33.38 -5.46
C ARG A 1002 51.52 -32.78 -6.41
N THR A 1003 51.17 -32.64 -7.69
CA THR A 1003 52.05 -32.03 -8.70
C THR A 1003 52.17 -30.52 -8.51
N GLN A 1004 51.06 -29.85 -8.22
CA GLN A 1004 51.01 -28.39 -8.13
C GLN A 1004 51.62 -27.86 -6.82
N LEU A 1005 51.34 -28.48 -5.68
CA LEU A 1005 51.83 -28.03 -4.36
C LEU A 1005 53.29 -28.41 -4.11
N ALA A 1006 53.81 -29.48 -4.74
CA ALA A 1006 55.24 -29.82 -4.67
C ALA A 1006 56.14 -28.81 -5.39
N ARG A 1007 55.60 -28.02 -6.33
CA ARG A 1007 56.33 -26.92 -7.00
C ARG A 1007 56.48 -25.66 -6.13
N THR A 1008 55.92 -25.67 -4.92
CA THR A 1008 55.96 -24.56 -3.97
C THR A 1008 57.05 -24.74 -2.89
N THR A 1009 57.58 -25.95 -2.72
CA THR A 1009 58.64 -26.27 -1.74
C THR A 1009 60.07 -26.20 -2.29
N VAL A 1010 60.28 -25.93 -3.59
CA VAL A 1010 61.63 -25.80 -4.19
C VAL A 1010 61.87 -24.34 -4.56
N GLY A 1011 62.26 -23.55 -3.56
CA GLY A 1011 62.54 -22.13 -3.71
C GLY A 1011 63.12 -21.50 -2.44
N THR A 1012 64.16 -22.11 -1.88
CA THR A 1012 65.04 -21.43 -0.90
C THR A 1012 66.37 -21.15 -1.63
N PRO A 1013 66.95 -19.94 -1.51
CA PRO A 1013 68.05 -19.45 -2.36
C PRO A 1013 69.30 -20.34 -2.37
#